data_AF-A0A4Q7EKS0-F1
#
_entry.id   AF-A0A4Q7EKS0-F1
#
_cell.length_a   1.000
_cell.length_b   1.000
_cell.length_c   1.000
_cell.angle_alpha   90.00
_cell.angle_beta   90.00
_cell.angle_gamma   90.00
#
_symmetry.space_group_name_H-M   'P 1'
#
loop_
_entity.id
_entity.type
_entity.pdbx_description
1 polymer ?
#
loop_
_entity_poly.entity_id
_entity_poly.type
_entity_poly.pdbx_seq_one_letter_code
_entity_poly.pdbx_strand_id
1 'polypeptide(L)'
;MTQLSGPAIATLVTLYTGLSVWPAQANDIVPAPNRTGTQVTTQGADHIITGGATSADQQNLFHQFAEFNLSTGASATFLTDPAILNILSGVNGANPSVIDGLLQVSGSNANLYLINPNGILFGPNAALNLQGSFTALTADQVGFAAGELDLVGANDYAALVGSPQSFGFSLEQPASVVNAGNLQVSAGTAVVLVGGQVLNTGTIAAPGGNILISAVAGGSRVRITQEGQLLNLELATLPETSLTTELPFSPLGLPELLTGNAIATATDVTVNPDGTITLGTGDLAIPTAPATTLISGQLNTDGTAQGGAVTVLGDTVGLFRAAVSATGATGGGTIRVGGDYTGGGSLSTASVTFVDEASSLVADAIAQGNGGTIILWSEETTRSYGFLSARGGGQSGNGGLIETSSRGFLETTGVPDITAPNGQAGHWLLDPRDILIVDAPSNQTTGFPPNNPFVAQSSPAVISWLDIESALSGGGTVTVSTGSTGNQAGDIDVDGFVLDTGTDSTLVLRAARDITINGEVSSISGATSFDFRADTDGNGSGEVTIAAPLSSGGGNITLRGNNVFVTSGGAINPQGGTLTVTETGQTSCPDGCQNPPPEGPDDFGEPGDFGGDFEFEGDDFGEGPDDFGFEGDDFGFEGDDFGEGPDDFGEGPDDFDDGPGGRGRRAGRGEADGPDGEGGEEGFEDGDDFEGDEFAEDGDGPEPGDPGFDVNAEDLTGEDWAFEDGLYAEDFVSYFDLPVLPEPNFEASQGTLRTLTQQVGTASALVYARFIPAGRSVAQRSPLKQLPDPQPTDVLQLVVVTPDGQPQQIEVPAATREKVVAAVRSLQIELTDRTRRRLTTYLQYSQQLYDWLIAPIEPVLAAEDIGHISMIMAPGLRSLPLAALHDGEQFIIENYSVGLMPSLALTDTRYTDVRRALVLAMGASEFTDQPALPAVPFELSTIVGTLRQGQRNLNESFTPQTLVSERQADDYQVLHLATHGEFRPGGPANSYIQFWDRRLSLDQIPELQLNDPPVELLVMSACKTALGDTSAELGFAGLAVQAGVRSALASLWQVSDLETAGLMAEFYTQLSQQPYKAEALRQAQLAMLRGQVTVQDGVLTWSADAAPLPEELAALGFGNTQHPYYWAAFTLVGSPW
;
A
#
# COMPACT_ATOMS: atom_id res chain seq x y z
N MET A 1 -37.93 -12.26 -60.43
CA MET A 1 -37.33 -13.00 -61.56
C MET A 1 -36.63 -14.24 -60.99
N THR A 2 -36.55 -15.35 -61.74
CA THR A 2 -35.64 -16.52 -61.57
C THR A 2 -35.44 -17.13 -60.14
N GLN A 3 -35.83 -18.39 -59.86
CA GLN A 3 -35.10 -19.65 -60.18
C GLN A 3 -33.63 -19.65 -59.69
N LEU A 4 -33.04 -20.62 -58.97
CA LEU A 4 -33.31 -22.03 -58.55
C LEU A 4 -32.45 -22.30 -57.26
N SER A 5 -32.49 -23.38 -56.45
CA SER A 5 -33.33 -24.60 -56.29
C SER A 5 -33.02 -25.28 -54.93
N GLY A 6 -33.92 -26.14 -54.41
CA GLY A 6 -33.60 -27.11 -53.33
C GLY A 6 -33.25 -28.51 -53.88
N PRO A 7 -33.52 -29.64 -53.17
CA PRO A 7 -33.92 -29.80 -51.75
C PRO A 7 -33.20 -30.95 -50.99
N ALA A 8 -33.37 -31.06 -49.67
CA ALA A 8 -33.43 -32.36 -48.96
C ALA A 8 -34.06 -32.22 -47.57
N ILE A 9 -34.89 -33.20 -47.17
CA ILE A 9 -35.56 -33.27 -45.86
C ILE A 9 -34.87 -34.36 -45.03
N ALA A 10 -34.56 -34.09 -43.76
CA ALA A 10 -34.22 -35.11 -42.78
C ALA A 10 -34.83 -34.76 -41.42
N THR A 11 -35.64 -35.69 -40.89
CA THR A 11 -36.41 -35.53 -39.66
C THR A 11 -35.51 -35.64 -38.42
N LEU A 12 -35.51 -34.63 -37.54
CA LEU A 12 -34.84 -34.75 -36.24
C LEU A 12 -35.62 -35.72 -35.33
N VAL A 13 -34.91 -36.69 -34.75
CA VAL A 13 -35.41 -37.52 -33.65
C VAL A 13 -35.13 -36.78 -32.34
N THR A 14 -36.19 -36.44 -31.61
CA THR A 14 -36.07 -35.82 -30.28
C THR A 14 -35.63 -36.85 -29.26
N LEU A 15 -34.32 -36.90 -28.95
CA LEU A 15 -33.82 -37.69 -27.83
C LEU A 15 -33.89 -36.84 -26.55
N TYR A 16 -34.94 -37.04 -25.74
CA TYR A 16 -35.02 -36.49 -24.39
C TYR A 16 -34.07 -37.27 -23.47
N THR A 17 -32.80 -36.85 -23.40
CA THR A 17 -31.92 -37.24 -22.29
C THR A 17 -32.25 -36.35 -21.10
N GLY A 18 -33.03 -36.88 -20.16
CA GLY A 18 -33.32 -36.17 -18.91
C GLY A 18 -32.05 -35.98 -18.11
N LEU A 19 -31.61 -34.74 -17.97
CA LEU A 19 -30.72 -34.32 -16.89
C LEU A 19 -31.46 -34.59 -15.56
N SER A 20 -31.09 -35.67 -14.89
CA SER A 20 -31.52 -35.94 -13.53
C SER A 20 -30.89 -34.90 -12.61
N VAL A 21 -31.65 -33.87 -12.26
CA VAL A 21 -31.28 -32.91 -11.23
C VAL A 21 -31.23 -33.66 -9.90
N TRP A 22 -30.04 -33.81 -9.33
CA TRP A 22 -29.85 -34.45 -8.02
C TRP A 22 -30.20 -33.45 -6.91
N PRO A 23 -31.15 -33.75 -6.01
CA PRO A 23 -31.31 -32.99 -4.78
C PRO A 23 -30.27 -33.49 -3.77
N ALA A 24 -29.09 -32.87 -3.74
CA ALA A 24 -28.07 -33.19 -2.74
C ALA A 24 -28.46 -32.64 -1.37
N GLN A 25 -28.72 -33.51 -0.40
CA GLN A 25 -28.73 -33.15 1.02
C GLN A 25 -27.28 -33.17 1.52
N ALA A 26 -26.62 -32.00 1.57
CA ALA A 26 -25.20 -31.87 1.92
C ALA A 26 -24.96 -31.95 3.44
N ASN A 27 -25.32 -33.08 4.07
CA ASN A 27 -25.32 -33.25 5.54
C ASN A 27 -24.64 -34.54 6.04
N ASP A 28 -23.96 -35.28 5.15
CA ASP A 28 -23.46 -36.63 5.45
C ASP A 28 -21.93 -36.70 5.54
N ILE A 29 -21.44 -37.07 6.73
CA ILE A 29 -20.13 -37.70 6.95
C ILE A 29 -20.34 -39.22 6.94
N VAL A 30 -19.79 -39.91 5.94
CA VAL A 30 -20.01 -41.34 5.71
C VAL A 30 -18.70 -42.11 5.91
N PRO A 31 -18.58 -42.99 6.93
CA PRO A 31 -17.41 -43.84 7.09
C PRO A 31 -17.14 -44.76 5.88
N ALA A 32 -15.88 -44.94 5.51
CA ALA A 32 -15.49 -45.88 4.46
C ALA A 32 -15.70 -47.33 4.93
N PRO A 33 -16.45 -48.18 4.19
CA PRO A 33 -16.74 -49.55 4.62
C PRO A 33 -15.48 -50.40 4.81
N ASN A 34 -15.35 -51.03 5.98
CA ASN A 34 -14.39 -52.11 6.28
C ASN A 34 -12.89 -51.79 6.11
N ARG A 35 -12.46 -50.50 6.13
CA ARG A 35 -11.03 -50.14 6.05
C ARG A 35 -10.36 -49.85 7.39
N THR A 36 -10.88 -48.90 8.16
CA THR A 36 -10.29 -48.47 9.45
C THR A 36 -11.18 -48.78 10.66
N GLY A 37 -12.42 -49.23 10.47
CA GLY A 37 -13.37 -49.38 11.58
C GLY A 37 -13.84 -48.03 12.17
N THR A 38 -13.74 -46.95 11.40
CA THR A 38 -14.27 -45.62 11.73
C THR A 38 -15.78 -45.68 11.96
N GLN A 39 -16.24 -45.00 13.01
CA GLN A 39 -17.65 -44.92 13.40
C GLN A 39 -18.05 -43.46 13.56
N VAL A 40 -19.18 -43.08 12.96
CA VAL A 40 -19.80 -41.75 13.07
C VAL A 40 -21.13 -41.93 13.79
N THR A 41 -21.32 -41.19 14.89
CA THR A 41 -22.58 -41.13 15.65
C THR A 41 -23.13 -39.72 15.60
N THR A 42 -24.17 -39.51 14.79
CA THR A 42 -24.83 -38.20 14.67
C THR A 42 -25.82 -37.97 15.81
N GLN A 43 -25.72 -36.83 16.48
CA GLN A 43 -26.61 -36.36 17.54
C GLN A 43 -27.13 -34.96 17.19
N GLY A 44 -28.29 -34.89 16.52
CA GLY A 44 -28.76 -33.61 15.98
C GLY A 44 -27.91 -33.17 14.79
N ALA A 45 -27.18 -32.06 14.95
CA ALA A 45 -26.21 -31.55 13.97
C ALA A 45 -24.75 -31.90 14.31
N ASP A 46 -24.50 -32.55 15.45
CA ASP A 46 -23.16 -32.92 15.90
C ASP A 46 -22.80 -34.35 15.43
N HIS A 47 -21.66 -34.50 14.78
CA HIS A 47 -21.14 -35.77 14.29
C HIS A 47 -19.96 -36.24 15.15
N ILE A 48 -20.19 -37.19 16.05
CA ILE A 48 -19.13 -37.72 16.93
C ILE A 48 -18.40 -38.86 16.21
N ILE A 49 -17.10 -38.66 15.96
CA ILE A 49 -16.21 -39.59 15.26
C ILE A 49 -15.40 -40.39 16.28
N THR A 50 -15.44 -41.71 16.15
CA THR A 50 -14.78 -42.69 17.04
C THR A 50 -14.30 -43.91 16.24
N GLY A 51 -13.64 -44.87 16.91
CA GLY A 51 -13.04 -46.03 16.25
C GLY A 51 -11.77 -45.63 15.51
N GLY A 52 -11.55 -46.18 14.33
CA GLY A 52 -10.31 -45.96 13.56
C GLY A 52 -9.25 -47.04 13.81
N ALA A 53 -8.19 -47.02 13.00
CA ALA A 53 -7.04 -47.90 13.14
C ALA A 53 -5.87 -47.13 13.77
N THR A 54 -5.04 -47.79 14.59
CA THR A 54 -3.89 -47.15 15.23
C THR A 54 -2.57 -47.72 14.72
N SER A 55 -1.53 -46.89 14.70
CA SER A 55 -0.14 -47.32 14.54
C SER A 55 0.35 -48.19 15.70
N ALA A 56 1.46 -48.93 15.52
CA ALA A 56 1.99 -49.82 16.54
C ALA A 56 2.53 -49.08 17.79
N ASP A 57 2.96 -47.83 17.64
CA ASP A 57 3.35 -46.93 18.72
C ASP A 57 2.15 -46.28 19.44
N GLN A 58 0.93 -46.43 18.91
CA GLN A 58 -0.30 -45.77 19.37
C GLN A 58 -0.21 -44.23 19.39
N GLN A 59 0.55 -43.63 18.47
CA GLN A 59 0.63 -42.17 18.31
C GLN A 59 -0.20 -41.64 17.13
N ASN A 60 -0.48 -42.46 16.12
CA ASN A 60 -1.29 -42.09 14.96
C ASN A 60 -2.64 -42.82 14.96
N LEU A 61 -3.72 -42.07 14.72
CA LEU A 61 -5.09 -42.55 14.57
C LEU A 61 -5.60 -42.31 13.15
N PHE A 62 -5.91 -43.38 12.44
CA PHE A 62 -6.35 -43.34 11.04
C PHE A 62 -7.87 -43.52 10.92
N HIS A 63 -8.54 -42.50 10.40
CA HIS A 63 -9.93 -42.54 9.98
C HIS A 63 -10.04 -42.52 8.46
N GLN A 64 -11.07 -43.20 7.94
CA GLN A 64 -11.38 -43.15 6.51
C GLN A 64 -12.88 -42.99 6.26
N PHE A 65 -13.19 -42.17 5.26
CA PHE A 65 -14.53 -41.74 4.89
C PHE A 65 -14.76 -41.93 3.38
N ALA A 66 -15.99 -42.26 3.01
CA ALA A 66 -16.46 -42.16 1.63
C ALA A 66 -16.90 -40.72 1.31
N GLU A 67 -17.51 -40.03 2.28
CA GLU A 67 -17.95 -38.64 2.18
C GLU A 67 -17.59 -37.93 3.49
N PHE A 68 -17.15 -36.67 3.41
CA PHE A 68 -16.87 -35.85 4.58
C PHE A 68 -17.29 -34.42 4.30
N ASN A 69 -18.56 -34.12 4.60
CA ASN A 69 -19.20 -32.82 4.40
C ASN A 69 -19.82 -32.32 5.71
N LEU A 70 -19.78 -31.02 5.95
CA LEU A 70 -20.42 -30.33 7.07
C LEU A 70 -21.19 -29.11 6.56
N SER A 71 -22.42 -28.94 7.02
CA SER A 71 -23.27 -27.78 6.71
C SER A 71 -23.28 -26.76 7.85
N THR A 72 -23.84 -25.58 7.57
CA THR A 72 -23.95 -24.45 8.52
C THR A 72 -24.51 -24.88 9.87
N GLY A 73 -23.70 -24.70 10.93
CA GLY A 73 -24.08 -25.04 12.31
C GLY A 73 -23.99 -26.52 12.69
N ALA A 74 -23.49 -27.39 11.79
CA ALA A 74 -23.07 -28.74 12.14
C ALA A 74 -21.65 -28.76 12.72
N SER A 75 -21.31 -29.84 13.45
CA SER A 75 -19.96 -30.07 13.97
C SER A 75 -19.46 -31.48 13.69
N ALA A 76 -18.15 -31.65 13.55
CA ALA A 76 -17.49 -32.96 13.60
C ALA A 76 -16.48 -33.01 14.74
N THR A 77 -16.77 -33.83 15.75
CA THR A 77 -15.90 -34.00 16.93
C THR A 77 -15.17 -35.34 16.84
N PHE A 78 -13.85 -35.31 16.62
CA PHE A 78 -12.98 -36.46 16.77
C PHE A 78 -12.73 -36.70 18.26
N LEU A 79 -13.24 -37.82 18.80
CA LEU A 79 -13.02 -38.21 20.19
C LEU A 79 -11.89 -39.25 20.26
N THR A 80 -10.79 -38.88 20.94
CA THR A 80 -9.52 -39.61 20.91
C THR A 80 -8.89 -39.79 22.30
N ASP A 81 -7.87 -40.65 22.40
CA ASP A 81 -7.08 -40.87 23.62
C ASP A 81 -5.96 -39.81 23.75
N PRO A 82 -5.64 -39.31 24.96
CA PRO A 82 -4.52 -38.41 25.22
C PRO A 82 -3.16 -38.82 24.61
N ALA A 83 -2.92 -40.11 24.38
CA ALA A 83 -1.67 -40.62 23.79
C ALA A 83 -1.54 -40.39 22.27
N ILE A 84 -2.65 -40.12 21.57
CA ILE A 84 -2.66 -39.85 20.12
C ILE A 84 -2.09 -38.45 19.86
N LEU A 85 -1.07 -38.39 19.00
CA LEU A 85 -0.40 -37.17 18.53
C LEU A 85 -0.93 -36.70 17.17
N ASN A 86 -1.33 -37.61 16.28
CA ASN A 86 -1.84 -37.27 14.95
C ASN A 86 -3.13 -38.04 14.63
N ILE A 87 -4.12 -37.33 14.10
CA ILE A 87 -5.36 -37.89 13.56
C ILE A 87 -5.33 -37.69 12.05
N LEU A 88 -5.31 -38.77 11.27
CA LEU A 88 -5.33 -38.73 9.80
C LEU A 88 -6.72 -39.13 9.29
N SER A 89 -7.45 -38.16 8.75
CA SER A 89 -8.83 -38.27 8.25
C SER A 89 -8.84 -38.23 6.72
N GLY A 90 -8.80 -39.41 6.10
CA GLY A 90 -8.76 -39.54 4.63
C GLY A 90 -10.12 -39.81 3.99
N VAL A 91 -10.40 -39.13 2.88
CA VAL A 91 -11.58 -39.36 2.02
C VAL A 91 -11.18 -40.16 0.78
N ASN A 92 -11.95 -41.20 0.45
CA ASN A 92 -11.71 -42.07 -0.71
C ASN A 92 -12.94 -42.28 -1.61
N GLY A 93 -13.99 -41.48 -1.42
CA GLY A 93 -15.07 -41.32 -2.40
C GLY A 93 -14.67 -40.40 -3.56
N ALA A 94 -15.65 -40.05 -4.39
CA ALA A 94 -15.46 -39.30 -5.63
C ALA A 94 -15.86 -37.82 -5.54
N ASN A 95 -16.13 -37.31 -4.34
CA ASN A 95 -16.64 -35.95 -4.11
C ASN A 95 -15.66 -35.12 -3.27
N PRO A 96 -15.58 -33.79 -3.50
CA PRO A 96 -14.83 -32.88 -2.64
C PRO A 96 -15.45 -32.79 -1.24
N SER A 97 -14.66 -32.33 -0.27
CA SER A 97 -15.13 -32.06 1.10
C SER A 97 -15.61 -30.62 1.23
N VAL A 98 -16.91 -30.41 1.40
CA VAL A 98 -17.53 -29.11 1.69
C VAL A 98 -17.70 -28.97 3.20
N ILE A 99 -16.99 -28.03 3.81
CA ILE A 99 -16.94 -27.80 5.26
C ILE A 99 -17.46 -26.40 5.56
N ASP A 100 -18.71 -26.25 5.98
CA ASP A 100 -19.31 -24.98 6.41
C ASP A 100 -19.72 -25.04 7.90
N GLY A 101 -18.92 -25.71 8.73
CA GLY A 101 -19.22 -25.95 10.14
C GLY A 101 -17.97 -26.14 11.00
N LEU A 102 -18.16 -26.63 12.23
CA LEU A 102 -17.10 -26.72 13.24
C LEU A 102 -16.34 -28.06 13.16
N LEU A 103 -15.03 -28.03 12.93
CA LEU A 103 -14.13 -29.17 13.16
C LEU A 103 -13.54 -29.11 14.57
N GLN A 104 -13.61 -30.21 15.31
CA GLN A 104 -13.15 -30.27 16.70
C GLN A 104 -12.41 -31.58 17.02
N VAL A 105 -11.39 -31.48 17.86
CA VAL A 105 -10.74 -32.62 18.53
C VAL A 105 -11.03 -32.56 20.02
N SER A 106 -11.36 -33.70 20.62
CA SER A 106 -11.66 -33.82 22.05
C SER A 106 -10.97 -35.04 22.65
N GLY A 107 -10.39 -34.88 23.84
CA GLY A 107 -9.68 -35.94 24.56
C GLY A 107 -8.16 -35.92 24.42
N SER A 108 -7.60 -35.23 23.43
CA SER A 108 -6.15 -34.98 23.32
C SER A 108 -5.84 -33.64 22.65
N ASN A 109 -4.55 -33.32 22.53
CA ASN A 109 -4.03 -32.18 21.76
C ASN A 109 -3.50 -32.62 20.38
N ALA A 110 -4.07 -33.69 19.79
CA ALA A 110 -3.59 -34.22 18.52
C ALA A 110 -3.70 -33.21 17.37
N ASN A 111 -2.72 -33.28 16.46
CA ASN A 111 -2.80 -32.63 15.15
C ASN A 111 -3.88 -33.31 14.30
N LEU A 112 -4.65 -32.54 13.51
CA LEU A 112 -5.68 -33.07 12.62
C LEU A 112 -5.29 -32.86 11.15
N TYR A 113 -5.16 -33.97 10.41
CA TYR A 113 -4.95 -34.00 8.97
C TYR A 113 -6.25 -34.35 8.26
N LEU A 114 -6.83 -33.44 7.48
CA LEU A 114 -7.98 -33.69 6.60
C LEU A 114 -7.47 -33.84 5.15
N ILE A 115 -7.73 -35.00 4.54
CA ILE A 115 -7.11 -35.37 3.26
C ILE A 115 -8.20 -35.80 2.27
N ASN A 116 -8.37 -35.06 1.17
CA ASN A 116 -9.30 -35.43 0.10
C ASN A 116 -8.72 -35.07 -1.30
N PRO A 117 -8.30 -36.07 -2.10
CA PRO A 117 -7.78 -35.85 -3.46
C PRO A 117 -8.76 -35.18 -4.44
N ASN A 118 -10.05 -35.15 -4.12
CA ASN A 118 -11.08 -34.49 -4.95
C ASN A 118 -11.24 -32.99 -4.66
N GLY A 119 -10.61 -32.49 -3.60
CA GLY A 119 -10.64 -31.07 -3.20
C GLY A 119 -11.28 -30.85 -1.84
N ILE A 120 -10.98 -29.69 -1.25
CA ILE A 120 -11.50 -29.27 0.06
C ILE A 120 -11.94 -27.81 -0.05
N LEU A 121 -13.14 -27.51 0.43
CA LEU A 121 -13.73 -26.19 0.43
C LEU A 121 -14.25 -25.87 1.83
N PHE A 122 -13.66 -24.86 2.47
CA PHE A 122 -14.12 -24.30 3.74
C PHE A 122 -15.02 -23.10 3.46
N GLY A 123 -16.30 -23.21 3.78
CA GLY A 123 -17.30 -22.15 3.61
C GLY A 123 -17.18 -21.04 4.68
N PRO A 124 -17.96 -19.95 4.54
CA PRO A 124 -17.88 -18.80 5.46
C PRO A 124 -18.12 -19.11 6.94
N ASN A 125 -18.82 -20.20 7.26
CA ASN A 125 -19.11 -20.62 8.63
C ASN A 125 -18.14 -21.72 9.13
N ALA A 126 -17.13 -22.08 8.33
CA ALA A 126 -16.11 -23.04 8.74
C ALA A 126 -15.28 -22.49 9.91
N ALA A 127 -15.13 -23.31 10.95
CA ALA A 127 -14.35 -22.98 12.13
C ALA A 127 -13.59 -24.20 12.66
N LEU A 128 -12.51 -23.94 13.39
CA LEU A 128 -11.70 -24.96 14.04
C LEU A 128 -11.76 -24.79 15.57
N ASN A 129 -11.77 -25.90 16.29
CA ASN A 129 -11.56 -25.97 17.74
C ASN A 129 -10.57 -27.10 18.04
N LEU A 130 -9.29 -26.77 17.84
CA LEU A 130 -8.17 -27.70 17.84
C LEU A 130 -7.06 -27.16 18.74
N GLN A 131 -6.54 -28.02 19.63
CA GLN A 131 -5.42 -27.70 20.52
C GLN A 131 -4.05 -28.01 19.90
N GLY A 132 -4.03 -28.83 18.84
CA GLY A 132 -2.86 -29.10 17.99
C GLY A 132 -3.00 -28.45 16.62
N SER A 133 -2.05 -28.74 15.73
CA SER A 133 -1.99 -28.17 14.38
C SER A 133 -3.09 -28.74 13.46
N PHE A 134 -3.46 -27.97 12.44
CA PHE A 134 -4.41 -28.38 11.39
C PHE A 134 -3.74 -28.44 10.03
N THR A 135 -3.98 -29.51 9.28
CA THR A 135 -3.40 -29.74 7.96
C THR A 135 -4.49 -30.20 6.98
N ALA A 136 -4.75 -29.44 5.92
CA ALA A 136 -5.69 -29.78 4.85
C ALA A 136 -4.93 -30.07 3.54
N LEU A 137 -5.23 -31.22 2.91
CA LEU A 137 -4.44 -31.77 1.82
C LEU A 137 -5.30 -32.36 0.70
N THR A 138 -4.90 -32.15 -0.55
CA THR A 138 -5.42 -32.92 -1.71
C THR A 138 -4.46 -34.01 -2.21
N ALA A 139 -3.54 -34.43 -1.35
CA ALA A 139 -2.61 -35.52 -1.61
C ALA A 139 -3.31 -36.89 -1.57
N ASP A 140 -2.90 -37.81 -2.42
CA ASP A 140 -3.38 -39.20 -2.43
C ASP A 140 -2.52 -40.16 -1.58
N GLN A 141 -1.28 -39.74 -1.26
CA GLN A 141 -0.31 -40.49 -0.46
C GLN A 141 0.24 -39.67 0.71
N VAL A 142 0.45 -40.31 1.87
CA VAL A 142 1.19 -39.72 3.02
C VAL A 142 2.32 -40.65 3.46
N GLY A 143 3.56 -40.24 3.25
CA GLY A 143 4.76 -41.01 3.61
C GLY A 143 5.20 -40.79 5.06
N PHE A 144 5.64 -41.87 5.68
CA PHE A 144 6.24 -41.97 7.03
C PHE A 144 7.64 -42.60 6.92
N ALA A 145 8.40 -42.62 8.02
CA ALA A 145 9.77 -43.13 8.03
C ALA A 145 9.92 -44.61 7.58
N ALA A 146 8.87 -45.43 7.77
CA ALA A 146 8.90 -46.88 7.54
C ALA A 146 7.79 -47.39 6.60
N GLY A 147 7.00 -46.51 5.96
CA GLY A 147 5.87 -46.89 5.12
C GLY A 147 5.11 -45.69 4.57
N GLU A 148 4.05 -45.96 3.83
CA GLU A 148 3.21 -44.94 3.18
C GLU A 148 1.73 -45.28 3.34
N LEU A 149 0.92 -44.27 3.62
CA LEU A 149 -0.53 -44.32 3.59
C LEU A 149 -1.01 -44.01 2.18
N ASP A 150 -1.64 -44.98 1.52
CA ASP A 150 -2.38 -44.80 0.26
C ASP A 150 -3.88 -44.70 0.60
N LEU A 151 -4.55 -43.61 0.21
CA LEU A 151 -5.96 -43.40 0.53
C LEU A 151 -6.92 -44.41 -0.14
N VAL A 152 -6.55 -44.94 -1.30
CA VAL A 152 -7.39 -45.81 -2.14
C VAL A 152 -6.89 -47.25 -2.18
N GLY A 153 -5.62 -47.49 -1.87
CA GLY A 153 -4.99 -48.80 -1.78
C GLY A 153 -5.32 -49.60 -0.51
N ALA A 154 -4.37 -50.43 -0.10
CA ALA A 154 -4.43 -51.27 1.09
C ALA A 154 -3.21 -50.98 1.99
N ASN A 155 -3.46 -50.61 3.24
CA ASN A 155 -2.45 -50.09 4.16
C ASN A 155 -2.16 -51.07 5.30
N ASP A 156 -0.90 -51.15 5.72
CA ASP A 156 -0.51 -51.70 7.02
C ASP A 156 -0.37 -50.55 8.03
N TYR A 157 -1.51 -50.15 8.62
CA TYR A 157 -1.55 -49.03 9.58
C TYR A 157 -0.59 -49.21 10.77
N ALA A 158 -0.27 -50.45 11.16
CA ALA A 158 0.65 -50.71 12.27
C ALA A 158 2.09 -50.27 11.95
N ALA A 159 2.49 -50.30 10.68
CA ALA A 159 3.82 -49.87 10.21
C ALA A 159 3.97 -48.35 10.05
N LEU A 160 2.86 -47.59 10.06
CA LEU A 160 2.84 -46.13 9.89
C LEU A 160 3.08 -45.43 11.24
N VAL A 161 4.28 -45.60 11.77
CA VAL A 161 4.75 -45.07 13.06
C VAL A 161 5.45 -43.70 12.92
N GLY A 162 5.43 -42.90 13.98
CA GLY A 162 5.98 -41.53 14.01
C GLY A 162 5.18 -40.52 13.16
N SER A 163 5.67 -39.28 13.06
CA SER A 163 4.96 -38.20 12.34
C SER A 163 5.04 -38.33 10.81
N PRO A 164 4.04 -37.81 10.06
CA PRO A 164 4.11 -37.68 8.59
C PRO A 164 5.36 -36.91 8.11
N GLN A 165 5.97 -37.37 7.01
CA GLN A 165 7.22 -36.83 6.45
C GLN A 165 7.14 -36.45 4.97
N SER A 166 6.09 -36.87 4.25
CA SER A 166 5.86 -36.44 2.86
C SER A 166 4.41 -36.60 2.43
N PHE A 167 4.00 -35.84 1.43
CA PHE A 167 2.71 -35.93 0.76
C PHE A 167 2.95 -36.18 -0.73
N GLY A 168 2.39 -37.26 -1.27
CA GLY A 168 2.44 -37.59 -2.69
C GLY A 168 1.19 -37.07 -3.40
N PHE A 169 1.40 -36.39 -4.53
CA PHE A 169 0.39 -35.91 -5.44
C PHE A 169 0.60 -36.63 -6.78
N SER A 170 0.20 -37.91 -6.85
CA SER A 170 0.46 -38.77 -8.01
C SER A 170 -0.41 -38.45 -9.23
N LEU A 171 -1.48 -37.68 -9.02
CA LEU A 171 -2.39 -37.16 -10.05
C LEU A 171 -1.71 -36.11 -10.94
N GLU A 172 -2.02 -36.12 -12.23
CA GLU A 172 -1.58 -35.10 -13.21
C GLU A 172 -2.12 -33.70 -12.89
N GLN A 173 -3.31 -33.63 -12.29
CA GLN A 173 -4.00 -32.41 -11.88
C GLN A 173 -4.58 -32.63 -10.47
N PRO A 174 -3.86 -32.25 -9.39
CA PRO A 174 -4.39 -32.33 -8.03
C PRO A 174 -5.52 -31.29 -7.81
N ALA A 175 -6.48 -31.60 -6.95
CA ALA A 175 -7.62 -30.72 -6.70
C ALA A 175 -7.25 -29.42 -5.94
N SER A 176 -8.19 -28.48 -5.90
CA SER A 176 -8.04 -27.22 -5.17
C SER A 176 -8.35 -27.34 -3.66
N VAL A 177 -7.71 -26.48 -2.86
CA VAL A 177 -8.14 -26.13 -1.50
C VAL A 177 -8.65 -24.68 -1.50
N VAL A 178 -9.86 -24.45 -1.00
CA VAL A 178 -10.45 -23.11 -0.89
C VAL A 178 -10.81 -22.82 0.56
N ASN A 179 -10.39 -21.67 1.09
CA ASN A 179 -10.83 -21.18 2.40
C ASN A 179 -11.56 -19.83 2.29
N ALA A 180 -12.83 -19.82 2.72
CA ALA A 180 -13.63 -18.62 2.97
C ALA A 180 -14.03 -18.46 4.45
N GLY A 181 -13.65 -19.39 5.33
CA GLY A 181 -14.00 -19.40 6.75
C GLY A 181 -12.89 -18.88 7.68
N ASN A 182 -13.01 -19.16 8.97
CA ASN A 182 -12.03 -18.76 10.00
C ASN A 182 -11.29 -20.00 10.54
N LEU A 183 -10.10 -20.26 9.99
CA LEU A 183 -9.25 -21.39 10.37
C LEU A 183 -8.25 -20.97 11.45
N GLN A 184 -8.70 -20.98 12.71
CA GLN A 184 -7.90 -20.61 13.87
C GLN A 184 -7.45 -21.83 14.70
N VAL A 185 -6.17 -21.86 15.08
CA VAL A 185 -5.59 -22.89 15.97
C VAL A 185 -4.99 -22.26 17.24
N SER A 186 -4.67 -23.09 18.22
CA SER A 186 -4.03 -22.66 19.48
C SER A 186 -2.61 -22.11 19.26
N ALA A 187 -2.17 -21.22 20.14
CA ALA A 187 -0.90 -20.52 20.01
C ALA A 187 0.31 -21.46 19.94
N GLY A 188 1.29 -21.13 19.10
CA GLY A 188 2.48 -21.95 18.85
C GLY A 188 2.26 -23.23 18.01
N THR A 189 1.04 -23.46 17.49
CA THR A 189 0.75 -24.57 16.56
C THR A 189 0.70 -24.09 15.11
N ALA A 190 0.32 -24.94 14.15
CA ALA A 190 0.34 -24.59 12.73
C ALA A 190 -1.00 -24.80 11.99
N VAL A 191 -1.22 -24.01 10.94
CA VAL A 191 -2.20 -24.30 9.88
C VAL A 191 -1.47 -24.53 8.56
N VAL A 192 -1.72 -25.67 7.92
CA VAL A 192 -1.07 -26.08 6.66
C VAL A 192 -2.15 -26.38 5.61
N LEU A 193 -2.14 -25.68 4.48
CA LEU A 193 -3.02 -25.92 3.34
C LEU A 193 -2.16 -26.28 2.10
N VAL A 194 -2.32 -27.49 1.55
CA VAL A 194 -1.62 -27.90 0.32
C VAL A 194 -2.55 -28.56 -0.68
N GLY A 195 -2.55 -28.07 -1.91
CA GLY A 195 -3.34 -28.65 -3.01
C GLY A 195 -2.75 -28.34 -4.38
N GLY A 196 -3.47 -28.71 -5.45
CA GLY A 196 -3.08 -28.36 -6.82
C GLY A 196 -3.26 -26.87 -7.14
N GLN A 197 -4.21 -26.22 -6.48
CA GLN A 197 -4.37 -24.77 -6.39
C GLN A 197 -4.85 -24.43 -4.97
N VAL A 198 -4.48 -23.27 -4.42
CA VAL A 198 -4.97 -22.84 -3.10
C VAL A 198 -5.47 -21.40 -3.13
N LEU A 199 -6.70 -21.17 -2.67
CA LEU A 199 -7.35 -19.86 -2.61
C LEU A 199 -7.80 -19.55 -1.18
N ASN A 200 -7.26 -18.49 -0.57
CA ASN A 200 -7.68 -17.99 0.75
C ASN A 200 -8.34 -16.61 0.65
N THR A 201 -9.66 -16.56 0.90
CA THR A 201 -10.45 -15.32 1.07
C THR A 201 -10.88 -15.09 2.52
N GLY A 202 -10.87 -16.14 3.34
CA GLY A 202 -11.16 -16.07 4.78
C GLY A 202 -9.96 -15.71 5.65
N THR A 203 -10.10 -15.97 6.95
CA THR A 203 -9.04 -15.76 7.95
C THR A 203 -8.36 -17.09 8.28
N ILE A 204 -7.03 -17.05 8.41
CA ILE A 204 -6.22 -18.12 9.00
C ILE A 204 -5.39 -17.52 10.14
N ALA A 205 -5.46 -18.12 11.32
CA ALA A 205 -4.80 -17.59 12.52
C ALA A 205 -4.07 -18.68 13.32
N ALA A 206 -2.77 -18.52 13.51
CA ALA A 206 -1.91 -19.37 14.33
C ALA A 206 -0.96 -18.50 15.19
N PRO A 207 -1.44 -17.93 16.31
CA PRO A 207 -0.71 -16.91 17.08
C PRO A 207 0.66 -17.40 17.57
N GLY A 208 1.74 -16.69 17.22
CA GLY A 208 3.12 -17.11 17.48
C GLY A 208 3.51 -18.48 16.89
N GLY A 209 2.72 -18.98 15.94
CA GLY A 209 2.82 -20.29 15.31
C GLY A 209 3.18 -20.19 13.83
N ASN A 210 2.73 -21.15 13.01
CA ASN A 210 3.08 -21.19 11.59
C ASN A 210 1.84 -21.29 10.68
N ILE A 211 1.83 -20.54 9.58
CA ILE A 211 0.88 -20.72 8.47
C ILE A 211 1.70 -21.12 7.24
N LEU A 212 1.38 -22.27 6.64
CA LEU A 212 1.95 -22.73 5.37
C LEU A 212 0.83 -22.92 4.35
N ILE A 213 0.92 -22.22 3.23
CA ILE A 213 0.02 -22.36 2.09
C ILE A 213 0.87 -22.69 0.87
N SER A 214 0.60 -23.81 0.19
CA SER A 214 1.38 -24.24 -0.97
C SER A 214 0.49 -24.85 -2.05
N ALA A 215 0.59 -24.33 -3.27
CA ALA A 215 0.06 -25.01 -4.44
C ALA A 215 1.17 -25.81 -5.13
N VAL A 216 0.86 -27.01 -5.64
CA VAL A 216 1.84 -27.94 -6.21
C VAL A 216 1.38 -28.56 -7.52
N ALA A 217 2.31 -28.78 -8.44
CA ALA A 217 2.04 -29.44 -9.70
C ALA A 217 1.79 -30.96 -9.51
N GLY A 218 1.06 -31.57 -10.43
CA GLY A 218 0.86 -33.02 -10.47
C GLY A 218 2.15 -33.81 -10.67
N GLY A 219 2.17 -35.07 -10.21
CA GLY A 219 3.36 -35.93 -10.22
C GLY A 219 4.44 -35.56 -9.20
N SER A 220 4.14 -34.63 -8.28
CA SER A 220 5.07 -34.14 -7.26
C SER A 220 4.98 -34.91 -5.95
N ARG A 221 6.09 -34.95 -5.22
CA ARG A 221 6.11 -35.28 -3.79
C ARG A 221 6.61 -34.08 -3.00
N VAL A 222 5.76 -33.59 -2.10
CA VAL A 222 6.12 -32.63 -1.05
C VAL A 222 6.77 -33.38 0.10
N ARG A 223 7.86 -32.88 0.65
CA ARG A 223 8.43 -33.39 1.90
C ARG A 223 8.17 -32.42 3.06
N ILE A 224 8.16 -32.97 4.27
CA ILE A 224 8.21 -32.25 5.53
C ILE A 224 9.52 -32.65 6.22
N THR A 225 10.36 -31.67 6.51
CA THR A 225 11.56 -31.83 7.34
C THR A 225 11.23 -32.16 8.80
N GLN A 226 12.21 -32.76 9.48
CA GLN A 226 12.00 -33.47 10.75
C GLN A 226 11.71 -32.55 11.95
N GLU A 227 11.18 -33.15 13.02
CA GLU A 227 10.92 -32.50 14.32
C GLU A 227 12.10 -31.62 14.76
N GLY A 228 11.82 -30.34 15.00
CA GLY A 228 12.79 -29.38 15.52
C GLY A 228 13.44 -28.46 14.47
N GLN A 229 13.13 -28.58 13.17
CA GLN A 229 13.56 -27.62 12.15
C GLN A 229 12.41 -27.10 11.29
N LEU A 230 12.65 -25.96 10.63
CA LEU A 230 11.70 -25.28 9.75
C LEU A 230 11.08 -26.23 8.72
N LEU A 231 9.77 -26.10 8.50
CA LEU A 231 9.01 -26.78 7.45
C LEU A 231 9.61 -26.47 6.08
N ASN A 232 10.19 -27.48 5.43
CA ASN A 232 10.97 -27.33 4.21
C ASN A 232 10.38 -28.19 3.09
N LEU A 233 9.84 -27.53 2.07
CA LEU A 233 9.07 -28.15 0.99
C LEU A 233 9.99 -28.59 -0.16
N GLU A 234 10.77 -29.66 0.02
CA GLU A 234 11.49 -30.28 -1.11
C GLU A 234 10.48 -30.91 -2.08
N LEU A 235 10.43 -30.41 -3.31
CA LEU A 235 9.56 -30.92 -4.37
C LEU A 235 10.33 -31.93 -5.24
N ALA A 236 10.12 -33.22 -4.99
CA ALA A 236 10.73 -34.29 -5.77
C ALA A 236 9.76 -34.81 -6.84
N THR A 237 10.22 -34.93 -8.09
CA THR A 237 9.45 -35.60 -9.14
C THR A 237 9.32 -37.09 -8.85
N LEU A 238 8.10 -37.62 -8.91
CA LEU A 238 7.89 -39.06 -8.78
C LEU A 238 8.45 -39.77 -10.02
N PRO A 239 9.11 -40.95 -9.88
CA PRO A 239 9.57 -41.72 -11.05
C PRO A 239 8.38 -42.06 -11.96
N GLU A 240 8.53 -42.00 -13.28
CA GLU A 240 7.41 -42.26 -14.23
C GLU A 240 6.70 -43.60 -14.02
N THR A 241 7.39 -44.60 -13.43
CA THR A 241 6.80 -45.89 -13.04
C THR A 241 5.74 -45.81 -11.94
N SER A 242 5.60 -44.68 -11.25
CA SER A 242 4.62 -44.44 -10.18
C SER A 242 3.29 -43.86 -10.67
N LEU A 243 3.17 -43.47 -11.94
CA LEU A 243 1.94 -42.94 -12.57
C LEU A 243 0.86 -44.02 -12.82
N THR A 244 0.70 -44.97 -11.91
CA THR A 244 -0.13 -46.19 -12.12
C THR A 244 -1.40 -46.24 -11.27
N THR A 245 -1.61 -45.27 -10.38
CA THR A 245 -2.83 -45.16 -9.57
C THR A 245 -3.91 -44.40 -10.35
N GLU A 246 -4.63 -45.08 -11.25
CA GLU A 246 -5.93 -44.56 -11.71
C GLU A 246 -6.87 -44.48 -10.50
N LEU A 247 -7.02 -43.29 -9.92
CA LEU A 247 -8.13 -43.03 -9.01
C LEU A 247 -9.44 -43.23 -9.78
N PRO A 248 -10.49 -43.83 -9.17
CA PRO A 248 -11.74 -44.14 -9.85
C PRO A 248 -12.62 -42.90 -10.14
N PHE A 249 -12.03 -41.70 -10.11
CA PHE A 249 -12.67 -40.39 -10.19
C PHE A 249 -11.66 -39.37 -10.74
N SER A 250 -12.18 -38.26 -11.29
CA SER A 250 -11.37 -37.12 -11.74
C SER A 250 -11.55 -35.97 -10.76
N PRO A 251 -10.46 -35.37 -10.22
CA PRO A 251 -10.51 -34.15 -9.42
C PRO A 251 -11.29 -33.02 -10.08
N LEU A 252 -11.92 -32.17 -9.28
CA LEU A 252 -12.52 -30.92 -9.75
C LEU A 252 -11.47 -29.81 -9.79
N GLY A 253 -11.56 -28.96 -10.82
CA GLY A 253 -10.83 -27.70 -10.88
C GLY A 253 -11.47 -26.62 -10.01
N LEU A 254 -10.78 -25.49 -9.87
CA LEU A 254 -11.24 -24.37 -9.06
C LEU A 254 -12.59 -23.77 -9.54
N PRO A 255 -12.84 -23.55 -10.85
CA PRO A 255 -14.15 -23.08 -11.32
C PRO A 255 -15.28 -24.06 -11.02
N GLU A 256 -15.05 -25.38 -11.17
CA GLU A 256 -16.04 -26.42 -10.88
C GLU A 256 -16.36 -26.51 -9.38
N LEU A 257 -15.34 -26.36 -8.52
CA LEU A 257 -15.50 -26.37 -7.07
C LEU A 257 -16.31 -25.15 -6.57
N LEU A 258 -16.14 -23.99 -7.20
CA LEU A 258 -16.84 -22.75 -6.85
C LEU A 258 -18.27 -22.67 -7.45
N THR A 259 -18.50 -23.20 -8.65
CA THR A 259 -19.83 -23.15 -9.32
C THR A 259 -20.85 -24.18 -8.80
N GLY A 260 -20.42 -25.16 -7.99
CA GLY A 260 -21.21 -26.31 -7.52
C GLY A 260 -22.28 -26.06 -6.46
N ASN A 261 -22.95 -24.89 -6.43
CA ASN A 261 -23.95 -24.49 -5.39
C ASN A 261 -23.44 -24.42 -3.93
N ALA A 262 -22.14 -24.61 -3.66
CA ALA A 262 -21.61 -24.64 -2.29
C ALA A 262 -21.29 -23.25 -1.72
N ILE A 263 -20.83 -22.30 -2.54
CA ILE A 263 -20.56 -20.92 -2.11
C ILE A 263 -21.08 -19.92 -3.16
N ALA A 264 -22.31 -19.45 -2.96
CA ALA A 264 -22.85 -18.27 -3.68
C ALA A 264 -22.64 -16.97 -2.87
N THR A 265 -21.76 -17.01 -1.87
CA THR A 265 -21.64 -15.99 -0.80
C THR A 265 -20.19 -15.65 -0.44
N ALA A 266 -19.20 -16.06 -1.24
CA ALA A 266 -17.86 -15.50 -1.16
C ALA A 266 -17.94 -14.08 -1.73
N THR A 267 -17.85 -13.08 -0.86
CA THR A 267 -18.04 -11.66 -1.22
C THR A 267 -16.96 -11.10 -2.15
N ASP A 268 -15.86 -11.84 -2.36
CA ASP A 268 -14.71 -11.45 -3.17
C ASP A 268 -14.37 -12.44 -4.31
N VAL A 269 -15.23 -13.40 -4.68
CA VAL A 269 -14.95 -14.31 -5.81
C VAL A 269 -16.15 -14.47 -6.73
N THR A 270 -15.98 -14.10 -7.98
CA THR A 270 -16.96 -14.29 -9.06
C THR A 270 -16.43 -15.31 -10.07
N VAL A 271 -17.28 -16.23 -10.53
CA VAL A 271 -16.96 -17.14 -11.64
C VAL A 271 -17.79 -16.72 -12.85
N ASN A 272 -17.11 -16.32 -13.91
CA ASN A 272 -17.74 -15.78 -15.10
C ASN A 272 -18.33 -16.90 -15.99
N PRO A 273 -19.30 -16.56 -16.87
CA PRO A 273 -19.94 -17.54 -17.75
C PRO A 273 -19.02 -18.25 -18.75
N ASP A 274 -17.79 -17.74 -18.94
CA ASP A 274 -16.75 -18.33 -19.78
C ASP A 274 -15.80 -19.28 -19.02
N GLY A 275 -15.96 -19.42 -17.71
CA GLY A 275 -15.13 -20.24 -16.83
C GLY A 275 -13.92 -19.52 -16.23
N THR A 276 -13.72 -18.23 -16.52
CA THR A 276 -12.74 -17.41 -15.81
C THR A 276 -13.22 -17.10 -14.38
N ILE A 277 -12.28 -16.82 -13.49
CA ILE A 277 -12.57 -16.41 -12.11
C ILE A 277 -12.05 -14.98 -11.95
N THR A 278 -12.82 -14.12 -11.28
CA THR A 278 -12.46 -12.72 -10.98
C THR A 278 -12.56 -12.46 -9.48
N LEU A 279 -11.64 -11.65 -8.96
CA LEU A 279 -11.55 -11.34 -7.53
C LEU A 279 -12.14 -9.95 -7.22
N GLY A 280 -13.07 -9.88 -6.27
CA GLY A 280 -13.74 -8.66 -5.85
C GLY A 280 -14.63 -8.03 -6.93
N THR A 281 -14.62 -6.69 -6.99
CA THR A 281 -15.38 -5.87 -7.95
C THR A 281 -14.56 -5.40 -9.17
N GLY A 282 -13.30 -5.84 -9.28
CA GLY A 282 -12.44 -5.55 -10.43
C GLY A 282 -12.43 -6.68 -11.45
N ASP A 283 -12.18 -6.36 -12.72
CA ASP A 283 -12.06 -7.31 -13.84
C ASP A 283 -10.78 -8.18 -13.79
N LEU A 284 -10.22 -8.40 -12.60
CA LEU A 284 -8.93 -9.04 -12.43
C LEU A 284 -9.04 -10.57 -12.57
N ALA A 285 -8.71 -11.05 -13.75
CA ALA A 285 -8.71 -12.48 -14.07
C ALA A 285 -7.69 -13.25 -13.22
N ILE A 286 -8.19 -14.18 -12.42
CA ILE A 286 -7.41 -15.17 -11.66
C ILE A 286 -6.86 -16.23 -12.64
N PRO A 287 -5.55 -16.55 -12.59
CA PRO A 287 -5.00 -17.69 -13.29
C PRO A 287 -5.63 -19.00 -12.81
N THR A 288 -6.19 -19.77 -13.73
CA THR A 288 -6.68 -21.14 -13.47
C THR A 288 -5.57 -22.19 -13.65
N ALA A 289 -4.30 -21.78 -13.65
CA ALA A 289 -3.16 -22.65 -13.89
C ALA A 289 -2.91 -23.58 -12.69
N PRO A 290 -2.40 -24.81 -12.89
CA PRO A 290 -1.93 -25.66 -11.81
C PRO A 290 -0.81 -24.98 -11.01
N ALA A 291 -0.62 -25.37 -9.75
CA ALA A 291 0.35 -24.78 -8.82
C ALA A 291 0.15 -23.26 -8.54
N THR A 292 -1.07 -22.74 -8.68
CA THR A 292 -1.42 -21.34 -8.35
C THR A 292 -1.89 -21.18 -6.90
N THR A 293 -1.33 -20.21 -6.17
CA THR A 293 -1.73 -19.82 -4.81
C THR A 293 -2.18 -18.37 -4.75
N LEU A 294 -3.34 -18.10 -4.16
CA LEU A 294 -3.99 -16.78 -4.15
C LEU A 294 -4.49 -16.43 -2.75
N ILE A 295 -4.11 -15.26 -2.25
CA ILE A 295 -4.49 -14.75 -0.94
C ILE A 295 -5.22 -13.42 -1.10
N SER A 296 -6.43 -13.34 -0.54
CA SER A 296 -7.23 -12.11 -0.47
C SER A 296 -7.72 -11.77 0.94
N GLY A 297 -7.74 -12.77 1.83
CA GLY A 297 -8.14 -12.61 3.22
C GLY A 297 -6.98 -12.31 4.17
N GLN A 298 -7.11 -12.78 5.42
CA GLN A 298 -6.16 -12.51 6.50
C GLN A 298 -5.31 -13.73 6.84
N LEU A 299 -3.99 -13.55 6.99
CA LEU A 299 -3.06 -14.55 7.51
C LEU A 299 -2.36 -13.97 8.75
N ASN A 300 -2.65 -14.49 9.94
CA ASN A 300 -2.16 -13.93 11.19
C ASN A 300 -1.36 -14.96 12.01
N THR A 301 -0.09 -14.66 12.30
CA THR A 301 0.75 -15.39 13.25
C THR A 301 1.32 -14.49 14.34
N ASP A 302 0.60 -13.43 14.69
CA ASP A 302 1.03 -12.47 15.71
C ASP A 302 1.28 -13.15 17.05
N GLY A 303 2.39 -12.79 17.69
CA GLY A 303 2.85 -13.39 18.94
C GLY A 303 2.83 -12.40 20.10
N THR A 304 2.46 -12.88 21.29
CA THR A 304 2.57 -12.09 22.53
C THR A 304 4.01 -11.80 22.96
N ALA A 305 4.99 -12.41 22.30
CA ALA A 305 6.42 -12.17 22.47
C ALA A 305 7.08 -12.12 21.08
N GLN A 306 7.43 -13.26 20.51
CA GLN A 306 7.99 -13.37 19.16
C GLN A 306 6.88 -13.64 18.14
N GLY A 307 6.86 -12.90 17.02
CA GLY A 307 5.97 -13.17 15.89
C GLY A 307 6.29 -14.52 15.22
N GLY A 308 5.25 -15.20 14.72
CA GLY A 308 5.36 -16.52 14.08
C GLY A 308 5.85 -16.46 12.62
N ALA A 309 5.51 -17.47 11.81
CA ALA A 309 5.90 -17.52 10.40
C ALA A 309 4.71 -17.74 9.45
N VAL A 310 4.67 -17.00 8.34
CA VAL A 310 3.75 -17.19 7.22
C VAL A 310 4.55 -17.52 5.96
N THR A 311 4.26 -18.66 5.33
CA THR A 311 4.92 -19.13 4.10
C THR A 311 3.87 -19.42 3.04
N VAL A 312 3.97 -18.74 1.90
CA VAL A 312 3.03 -18.82 0.77
C VAL A 312 3.80 -19.21 -0.49
N LEU A 313 3.56 -20.41 -1.02
CA LEU A 313 4.30 -21.01 -2.13
C LEU A 313 3.37 -21.45 -3.26
N GLY A 314 3.92 -21.54 -4.46
CA GLY A 314 3.27 -21.96 -5.70
C GLY A 314 4.20 -21.66 -6.87
N ASP A 315 3.86 -22.11 -8.07
CA ASP A 315 4.52 -21.65 -9.30
C ASP A 315 4.08 -20.22 -9.66
N THR A 316 2.80 -19.91 -9.39
CA THR A 316 2.23 -18.56 -9.49
C THR A 316 1.64 -18.19 -8.12
N VAL A 317 2.09 -17.07 -7.54
CA VAL A 317 1.63 -16.59 -6.22
C VAL A 317 1.10 -15.16 -6.33
N GLY A 318 -0.14 -14.93 -5.88
CA GLY A 318 -0.79 -13.61 -5.91
C GLY A 318 -1.42 -13.20 -4.58
N LEU A 319 -1.10 -12.00 -4.09
CA LEU A 319 -1.69 -11.35 -2.92
C LEU A 319 -2.50 -10.13 -3.38
N PHE A 320 -3.77 -10.06 -2.95
CA PHE A 320 -4.74 -9.06 -3.40
C PHE A 320 -5.57 -8.53 -2.22
N ARG A 321 -5.37 -7.29 -1.80
CA ARG A 321 -5.95 -6.72 -0.57
C ARG A 321 -5.65 -7.57 0.68
N ALA A 322 -4.59 -8.37 0.63
CA ALA A 322 -4.26 -9.38 1.62
C ALA A 322 -3.63 -8.75 2.86
N ALA A 323 -4.11 -9.14 4.05
CA ALA A 323 -3.52 -8.70 5.32
C ALA A 323 -2.71 -9.85 5.94
N VAL A 324 -1.39 -9.77 5.84
CA VAL A 324 -0.45 -10.76 6.39
C VAL A 324 0.29 -10.14 7.56
N SER A 325 0.17 -10.71 8.76
CA SER A 325 0.85 -10.21 9.96
C SER A 325 1.56 -11.34 10.70
N ALA A 326 2.82 -11.08 11.03
CA ALA A 326 3.69 -11.90 11.86
C ALA A 326 4.36 -11.01 12.92
N THR A 327 3.58 -10.13 13.55
CA THR A 327 4.06 -9.09 14.48
C THR A 327 4.35 -9.69 15.87
N GLY A 328 5.30 -9.14 16.62
CA GLY A 328 5.59 -9.57 17.99
C GLY A 328 5.93 -8.44 18.96
N ALA A 329 5.66 -8.65 20.25
CA ALA A 329 6.00 -7.71 21.32
C ALA A 329 7.52 -7.54 21.54
N THR A 330 8.29 -8.62 21.41
CA THR A 330 9.72 -8.71 21.69
C THR A 330 10.57 -9.08 20.46
N GLY A 331 9.96 -9.11 19.27
CA GLY A 331 10.62 -9.47 18.01
C GLY A 331 9.63 -9.83 16.90
N GLY A 332 9.85 -9.31 15.71
CA GLY A 332 9.05 -9.57 14.51
C GLY A 332 9.32 -10.93 13.90
N GLY A 333 8.29 -11.53 13.30
CA GLY A 333 8.28 -12.89 12.75
C GLY A 333 8.86 -13.01 11.33
N THR A 334 8.40 -14.00 10.56
CA THR A 334 8.87 -14.23 9.18
C THR A 334 7.71 -14.37 8.21
N ILE A 335 7.75 -13.66 7.09
CA ILE A 335 6.83 -13.78 5.96
C ILE A 335 7.64 -14.17 4.72
N ARG A 336 7.28 -15.26 4.05
CA ARG A 336 7.88 -15.74 2.80
C ARG A 336 6.80 -15.90 1.74
N VAL A 337 6.96 -15.24 0.60
CA VAL A 337 6.03 -15.32 -0.53
C VAL A 337 6.84 -15.65 -1.78
N GLY A 338 6.52 -16.79 -2.40
CA GLY A 338 7.15 -17.25 -3.63
C GLY A 338 8.57 -17.82 -3.50
N GLY A 339 9.22 -17.77 -2.33
CA GLY A 339 10.51 -18.44 -2.16
C GLY A 339 11.22 -18.19 -0.83
N ASP A 340 12.44 -18.72 -0.76
CA ASP A 340 13.41 -18.43 0.30
C ASP A 340 14.28 -17.21 -0.05
N TYR A 341 15.04 -16.73 0.94
CA TYR A 341 16.01 -15.64 0.80
C TYR A 341 16.95 -15.86 -0.40
N THR A 342 17.08 -14.85 -1.26
CA THR A 342 17.84 -14.87 -2.53
C THR A 342 17.55 -16.07 -3.45
N GLY A 343 16.39 -16.72 -3.31
CA GLY A 343 16.07 -18.00 -3.97
C GLY A 343 17.04 -19.15 -3.64
N GLY A 344 17.95 -18.97 -2.68
CA GLY A 344 19.10 -19.84 -2.43
C GLY A 344 18.85 -20.94 -1.39
N GLY A 345 17.60 -21.07 -0.94
CA GLY A 345 17.19 -22.02 0.08
C GLY A 345 16.73 -23.36 -0.47
N SER A 346 15.68 -23.90 0.15
CA SER A 346 15.19 -25.26 -0.11
C SER A 346 13.67 -25.38 -0.10
N LEU A 347 12.95 -24.27 0.08
CA LEU A 347 11.57 -24.13 -0.38
C LEU A 347 11.55 -24.08 -1.92
N SER A 348 10.44 -24.54 -2.52
CA SER A 348 10.16 -24.31 -3.93
C SER A 348 10.09 -22.80 -4.22
N THR A 349 10.72 -22.35 -5.29
CA THR A 349 10.56 -20.99 -5.82
C THR A 349 9.38 -20.91 -6.78
N ALA A 350 8.75 -19.73 -6.84
CA ALA A 350 7.70 -19.38 -7.79
C ALA A 350 8.31 -18.87 -9.10
N SER A 351 7.69 -19.17 -10.23
CA SER A 351 7.99 -18.48 -11.48
C SER A 351 7.53 -17.02 -11.40
N VAL A 352 6.35 -16.76 -10.79
CA VAL A 352 5.80 -15.40 -10.66
C VAL A 352 5.23 -15.14 -9.27
N THR A 353 5.59 -13.98 -8.70
CA THR A 353 5.06 -13.45 -7.44
C THR A 353 4.47 -12.07 -7.65
N PHE A 354 3.25 -11.85 -7.19
CA PHE A 354 2.53 -10.58 -7.30
C PHE A 354 1.90 -10.15 -5.97
N VAL A 355 2.04 -8.87 -5.60
CA VAL A 355 1.41 -8.24 -4.44
C VAL A 355 0.81 -6.90 -4.85
N ASP A 356 -0.52 -6.73 -4.71
CA ASP A 356 -1.20 -5.47 -5.05
C ASP A 356 -0.95 -4.34 -4.02
N GLU A 357 -1.32 -3.11 -4.42
CA GLU A 357 -1.17 -1.89 -3.61
C GLU A 357 -1.97 -1.91 -2.29
N ALA A 358 -3.03 -2.71 -2.25
CA ALA A 358 -3.95 -2.78 -1.11
C ALA A 358 -3.55 -3.88 -0.10
N SER A 359 -2.56 -4.71 -0.43
CA SER A 359 -2.01 -5.71 0.48
C SER A 359 -1.05 -5.09 1.49
N SER A 360 -1.01 -5.66 2.70
CA SER A 360 -0.11 -5.26 3.77
C SER A 360 0.58 -6.49 4.38
N LEU A 361 1.91 -6.48 4.40
CA LEU A 361 2.74 -7.53 5.01
C LEU A 361 3.53 -6.89 6.17
N VAL A 362 3.25 -7.32 7.40
CA VAL A 362 3.81 -6.70 8.61
C VAL A 362 4.50 -7.75 9.48
N ALA A 363 5.79 -7.55 9.76
CA ALA A 363 6.62 -8.37 10.62
C ALA A 363 7.33 -7.50 11.65
N ASP A 364 6.60 -6.58 12.30
CA ASP A 364 7.15 -5.60 13.23
C ASP A 364 7.48 -6.19 14.61
N ALA A 365 8.44 -5.57 15.29
CA ALA A 365 8.51 -5.58 16.75
C ALA A 365 7.81 -4.33 17.31
N ILE A 366 6.86 -4.50 18.23
CA ILE A 366 6.09 -3.34 18.76
C ILE A 366 6.69 -2.70 20.01
N ALA A 367 7.29 -3.47 20.93
CA ALA A 367 7.81 -2.92 22.20
C ALA A 367 9.33 -3.00 22.28
N GLN A 368 9.92 -4.20 22.26
CA GLN A 368 11.37 -4.41 22.32
C GLN A 368 11.79 -5.40 21.23
N GLY A 369 13.09 -5.47 20.93
CA GLY A 369 13.64 -6.44 20.00
C GLY A 369 13.50 -6.04 18.52
N ASN A 370 14.02 -6.90 17.66
CA ASN A 370 14.25 -6.55 16.26
C ASN A 370 13.01 -6.78 15.40
N GLY A 371 12.87 -5.97 14.34
CA GLY A 371 11.97 -6.25 13.24
C GLY A 371 12.27 -7.62 12.60
N GLY A 372 11.26 -8.19 11.98
CA GLY A 372 11.27 -9.55 11.45
C GLY A 372 11.91 -9.67 10.07
N THR A 373 11.38 -10.58 9.27
CA THR A 373 11.85 -10.82 7.90
C THR A 373 10.67 -10.94 6.94
N ILE A 374 10.68 -10.21 5.83
CA ILE A 374 9.74 -10.36 4.71
C ILE A 374 10.56 -10.69 3.46
N ILE A 375 10.20 -11.76 2.76
CA ILE A 375 10.84 -12.17 1.50
C ILE A 375 9.77 -12.32 0.43
N LEU A 376 9.89 -11.54 -0.64
CA LEU A 376 9.13 -11.67 -1.89
C LEU A 376 10.10 -12.11 -2.99
N TRP A 377 9.96 -13.34 -3.49
CA TRP A 377 10.88 -13.94 -4.44
C TRP A 377 10.16 -14.57 -5.66
N SER A 378 10.85 -14.60 -6.81
CA SER A 378 10.47 -15.40 -7.97
C SER A 378 11.65 -15.68 -8.93
N GLU A 379 11.49 -16.63 -9.84
CA GLU A 379 12.45 -16.91 -10.92
C GLU A 379 12.28 -16.01 -12.15
N GLU A 380 11.05 -15.63 -12.53
CA GLU A 380 10.78 -14.88 -13.76
C GLU A 380 10.22 -13.47 -13.53
N THR A 381 9.32 -13.26 -12.55
CA THR A 381 8.70 -11.94 -12.32
C THR A 381 8.23 -11.74 -10.88
N THR A 382 8.79 -10.75 -10.19
CA THR A 382 8.26 -10.25 -8.91
C THR A 382 7.69 -8.86 -9.12
N ARG A 383 6.41 -8.69 -8.78
CA ARG A 383 5.73 -7.39 -8.69
C ARG A 383 5.28 -7.13 -7.26
N SER A 384 5.71 -6.03 -6.67
CA SER A 384 5.33 -5.65 -5.31
C SER A 384 4.91 -4.19 -5.23
N TYR A 385 3.63 -3.96 -4.94
CA TYR A 385 3.08 -2.61 -4.77
C TYR A 385 2.52 -2.36 -3.36
N GLY A 386 2.42 -3.41 -2.53
CA GLY A 386 1.79 -3.36 -1.20
C GLY A 386 2.68 -2.78 -0.10
N PHE A 387 2.08 -2.49 1.05
CA PHE A 387 2.79 -1.98 2.22
C PHE A 387 3.60 -3.09 2.91
N LEU A 388 4.92 -2.90 3.04
CA LEU A 388 5.83 -3.83 3.71
C LEU A 388 6.45 -3.16 4.95
N SER A 389 6.40 -3.81 6.11
CA SER A 389 6.96 -3.28 7.36
C SER A 389 7.65 -4.37 8.18
N ALA A 390 8.87 -4.09 8.62
CA ALA A 390 9.66 -4.94 9.52
C ALA A 390 10.39 -4.04 10.52
N ARG A 391 9.65 -3.20 11.24
CA ARG A 391 10.19 -2.15 12.11
C ARG A 391 10.74 -2.71 13.43
N GLY A 392 11.80 -2.09 13.94
CA GLY A 392 12.35 -2.35 15.28
C GLY A 392 11.43 -1.86 16.41
N GLY A 393 11.57 -2.47 17.59
CA GLY A 393 10.77 -2.19 18.78
C GLY A 393 10.83 -0.74 19.24
N GLY A 394 9.69 -0.19 19.65
CA GLY A 394 9.58 1.22 20.06
C GLY A 394 10.42 1.62 21.27
N GLN A 395 10.87 0.67 22.10
CA GLN A 395 11.74 0.90 23.27
C GLN A 395 13.20 0.49 23.01
N SER A 396 13.44 -0.52 22.17
CA SER A 396 14.77 -1.00 21.80
C SER A 396 14.67 -2.01 20.65
N GLY A 397 15.75 -2.15 19.89
CA GLY A 397 15.91 -3.17 18.85
C GLY A 397 16.02 -2.60 17.45
N ASN A 398 16.63 -3.37 16.55
CA ASN A 398 16.96 -2.95 15.20
C ASN A 398 15.81 -3.20 14.21
N GLY A 399 15.84 -2.56 13.05
CA GLY A 399 14.97 -2.88 11.94
C GLY A 399 15.26 -4.29 11.38
N GLY A 400 14.27 -4.85 10.72
CA GLY A 400 14.31 -6.19 10.15
C GLY A 400 14.92 -6.25 8.75
N LEU A 401 14.69 -7.37 8.08
CA LEU A 401 15.09 -7.61 6.69
C LEU A 401 13.85 -7.63 5.80
N ILE A 402 13.85 -6.86 4.72
CA ILE A 402 12.86 -6.96 3.66
C ILE A 402 13.60 -7.26 2.35
N GLU A 403 13.20 -8.32 1.66
CA GLU A 403 13.69 -8.67 0.33
C GLU A 403 12.54 -8.59 -0.69
N THR A 404 12.78 -7.91 -1.80
CA THR A 404 11.88 -7.83 -2.94
C THR A 404 12.70 -8.08 -4.21
N SER A 405 12.75 -9.33 -4.66
CA SER A 405 13.73 -9.78 -5.65
C SER A 405 13.13 -10.69 -6.70
N SER A 406 13.78 -10.80 -7.86
CA SER A 406 13.44 -11.79 -8.88
C SER A 406 14.66 -12.16 -9.69
N ARG A 407 14.88 -13.46 -9.93
CA ARG A 407 15.88 -13.92 -10.91
C ARG A 407 15.54 -13.52 -12.35
N GLY A 408 14.43 -12.84 -12.59
CA GLY A 408 13.94 -12.33 -13.87
C GLY A 408 13.72 -10.81 -13.85
N PHE A 409 12.46 -10.41 -13.99
CA PHE A 409 12.02 -9.02 -13.95
C PHE A 409 11.55 -8.66 -12.54
N LEU A 410 12.00 -7.50 -12.04
CA LEU A 410 11.55 -6.93 -10.78
C LEU A 410 10.86 -5.60 -11.06
N GLU A 411 9.68 -5.44 -10.48
CA GLU A 411 8.95 -4.19 -10.43
C GLU A 411 8.46 -3.99 -9.00
N THR A 412 8.89 -2.90 -8.35
CA THR A 412 8.47 -2.62 -6.98
C THR A 412 8.19 -1.14 -6.82
N THR A 413 7.09 -0.80 -6.15
CA THR A 413 6.76 0.58 -5.78
C THR A 413 6.32 0.61 -4.33
N GLY A 414 6.71 1.65 -3.61
CA GLY A 414 6.43 1.75 -2.18
C GLY A 414 7.63 1.33 -1.35
N VAL A 415 7.99 2.22 -0.43
CA VAL A 415 9.20 2.12 0.38
C VAL A 415 8.91 1.20 1.57
N PRO A 416 9.71 0.14 1.80
CA PRO A 416 9.54 -0.71 2.97
C PRO A 416 9.91 0.02 4.27
N ASP A 417 9.07 -0.07 5.31
CA ASP A 417 9.41 0.44 6.65
C ASP A 417 10.35 -0.55 7.36
N ILE A 418 11.64 -0.26 7.24
CA ILE A 418 12.74 -0.93 7.94
C ILE A 418 13.28 -0.08 9.10
N THR A 419 12.53 0.91 9.60
CA THR A 419 13.05 1.86 10.60
C THR A 419 13.24 1.23 12.00
N ALA A 420 13.95 1.92 12.88
CA ALA A 420 14.19 1.49 14.25
C ALA A 420 14.29 2.72 15.20
N PRO A 421 13.22 3.08 15.93
CA PRO A 421 13.21 4.29 16.75
C PRO A 421 14.31 4.36 17.82
N ASN A 422 14.76 3.19 18.31
CA ASN A 422 15.77 3.06 19.37
C ASN A 422 16.80 1.96 19.02
N GLY A 423 17.18 1.86 17.74
CA GLY A 423 18.16 0.89 17.24
C GLY A 423 18.75 1.29 15.90
N GLN A 424 19.48 0.36 15.25
CA GLN A 424 19.90 0.53 13.86
C GLN A 424 18.73 0.17 12.94
N ALA A 425 18.46 0.96 11.91
CA ALA A 425 17.48 0.58 10.90
C ALA A 425 17.94 -0.68 10.14
N GLY A 426 16.97 -1.32 9.50
CA GLY A 426 17.09 -2.63 8.91
C GLY A 426 17.74 -2.63 7.53
N HIS A 427 17.42 -3.67 6.77
CA HIS A 427 18.02 -3.94 5.47
C HIS A 427 16.93 -4.19 4.43
N TRP A 428 16.97 -3.44 3.32
CA TRP A 428 16.23 -3.74 2.11
C TRP A 428 17.15 -4.36 1.06
N LEU A 429 16.78 -5.54 0.55
CA LEU A 429 17.48 -6.24 -0.53
C LEU A 429 16.63 -6.29 -1.81
N LEU A 430 17.28 -5.95 -2.91
CA LEU A 430 16.80 -6.00 -4.29
C LEU A 430 17.80 -6.85 -5.09
N ASP A 431 17.37 -7.97 -5.66
CA ASP A 431 18.23 -8.85 -6.50
C ASP A 431 17.58 -9.17 -7.88
N PRO A 432 17.51 -8.19 -8.82
CA PRO A 432 17.10 -8.39 -10.21
C PRO A 432 18.21 -8.91 -11.15
N ARG A 433 17.95 -8.92 -12.47
CA ARG A 433 18.94 -9.26 -13.52
C ARG A 433 19.83 -8.10 -13.97
N ASP A 434 19.18 -7.07 -14.50
CA ASP A 434 19.75 -5.77 -14.81
C ASP A 434 18.81 -4.78 -14.13
N ILE A 435 19.34 -3.67 -13.60
CA ILE A 435 18.52 -2.63 -12.97
C ILE A 435 18.97 -1.25 -13.39
N LEU A 436 17.97 -0.45 -13.74
CA LEU A 436 18.09 0.98 -14.02
C LEU A 436 17.47 1.76 -12.87
N ILE A 437 18.29 2.54 -12.17
CA ILE A 437 17.90 3.39 -11.04
C ILE A 437 17.78 4.83 -11.55
N VAL A 438 16.55 5.36 -11.60
CA VAL A 438 16.20 6.63 -12.25
C VAL A 438 15.57 7.63 -11.30
N ASP A 439 15.72 8.93 -11.55
CA ASP A 439 15.20 10.03 -10.72
C ASP A 439 13.74 9.79 -10.28
N ALA A 440 12.83 9.86 -11.24
CA ALA A 440 11.48 9.32 -11.19
C ALA A 440 11.40 8.11 -12.13
N PRO A 441 10.46 7.16 -11.93
CA PRO A 441 10.12 6.24 -13.00
C PRO A 441 9.69 7.07 -14.21
N SER A 442 10.52 7.04 -15.27
CA SER A 442 10.14 7.65 -16.55
C SER A 442 8.77 7.10 -16.99
N ASN A 443 8.04 7.82 -17.85
CA ASN A 443 6.76 7.35 -18.42
C ASN A 443 6.87 6.06 -19.28
N GLN A 444 7.97 5.29 -19.17
CA GLN A 444 7.97 3.83 -19.25
C GLN A 444 6.92 3.26 -18.28
N THR A 445 5.67 3.21 -18.73
CA THR A 445 4.75 2.17 -18.32
C THR A 445 5.38 0.82 -18.68
N THR A 446 6.18 0.25 -17.76
CA THR A 446 6.39 -1.20 -17.68
C THR A 446 5.05 -1.78 -17.27
N GLY A 447 4.14 -1.84 -18.26
CA GLY A 447 2.72 -1.67 -18.01
C GLY A 447 2.22 -2.66 -16.98
N PHE A 448 1.38 -2.18 -16.05
CA PHE A 448 0.47 -3.07 -15.35
C PHE A 448 -0.46 -3.65 -16.43
N PRO A 449 -0.36 -4.94 -16.82
CA PRO A 449 -1.32 -5.53 -17.74
C PRO A 449 -2.71 -5.44 -17.11
N PRO A 450 -3.67 -4.67 -17.67
CA PRO A 450 -4.99 -4.49 -17.04
C PRO A 450 -5.77 -5.81 -16.91
N ASN A 451 -5.33 -6.86 -17.63
CA ASN A 451 -6.03 -8.13 -17.75
C ASN A 451 -5.27 -9.35 -17.19
N ASN A 452 -3.99 -9.24 -16.80
CA ASN A 452 -3.23 -10.38 -16.23
C ASN A 452 -1.91 -9.95 -15.53
N PRO A 453 -1.92 -9.67 -14.21
CA PRO A 453 -0.76 -9.16 -13.47
C PRO A 453 0.48 -10.07 -13.45
N PHE A 454 0.33 -11.34 -13.88
CA PHE A 454 1.37 -12.36 -13.82
C PHE A 454 2.27 -12.43 -15.08
N VAL A 455 2.11 -11.51 -16.04
CA VAL A 455 2.90 -11.51 -17.30
C VAL A 455 3.99 -10.43 -17.27
N ALA A 456 5.25 -10.82 -17.46
CA ALA A 456 6.37 -9.89 -17.65
C ALA A 456 6.14 -8.98 -18.88
N GLN A 457 6.40 -7.67 -18.75
CA GLN A 457 6.22 -6.71 -19.87
C GLN A 457 7.52 -6.08 -20.39
N SER A 458 8.62 -6.16 -19.64
CA SER A 458 9.85 -5.41 -19.91
C SER A 458 11.06 -6.03 -19.21
N SER A 459 12.25 -5.61 -19.64
CA SER A 459 13.51 -5.68 -18.87
C SER A 459 14.45 -4.60 -19.45
N PRO A 460 15.35 -3.92 -18.67
CA PRO A 460 15.74 -4.16 -17.28
C PRO A 460 14.62 -3.93 -16.25
N ALA A 461 14.89 -4.30 -14.99
CA ALA A 461 14.12 -3.79 -13.86
C ALA A 461 14.32 -2.27 -13.75
N VAL A 462 13.30 -1.54 -13.33
CA VAL A 462 13.38 -0.08 -13.14
C VAL A 462 12.93 0.23 -11.72
N ILE A 463 13.71 1.02 -10.99
CA ILE A 463 13.37 1.49 -9.64
C ILE A 463 13.63 3.00 -9.55
N SER A 464 12.82 3.70 -8.76
CA SER A 464 13.07 5.12 -8.48
C SER A 464 14.24 5.27 -7.50
N TRP A 465 15.18 6.15 -7.81
CA TRP A 465 16.19 6.64 -6.87
C TRP A 465 15.53 7.15 -5.57
N LEU A 466 14.40 7.82 -5.73
CA LEU A 466 13.49 8.28 -4.69
C LEU A 466 13.01 7.20 -3.70
N ASP A 467 12.73 5.98 -4.16
CA ASP A 467 12.36 4.88 -3.25
C ASP A 467 13.57 4.43 -2.41
N ILE A 468 14.76 4.41 -3.02
CA ILE A 468 16.04 4.09 -2.37
C ILE A 468 16.44 5.18 -1.37
N GLU A 469 16.35 6.46 -1.74
CA GLU A 469 16.57 7.61 -0.82
C GLU A 469 15.67 7.48 0.40
N SER A 470 14.39 7.19 0.21
CA SER A 470 13.45 7.09 1.32
C SER A 470 13.77 5.91 2.25
N ALA A 471 14.24 4.77 1.74
CA ALA A 471 14.67 3.64 2.58
C ALA A 471 15.99 3.95 3.33
N LEU A 472 16.90 4.70 2.71
CA LEU A 472 18.14 5.17 3.34
C LEU A 472 17.90 6.26 4.39
N SER A 473 16.88 7.11 4.22
CA SER A 473 16.57 8.25 5.11
C SER A 473 16.22 7.86 6.56
N GLY A 474 15.87 6.60 6.80
CA GLY A 474 15.70 6.04 8.15
C GLY A 474 17.00 5.55 8.81
N GLY A 475 18.16 5.77 8.18
CA GLY A 475 19.46 5.18 8.57
C GLY A 475 19.63 3.74 8.11
N GLY A 476 18.86 3.32 7.10
CA GLY A 476 18.77 1.94 6.63
C GLY A 476 19.97 1.50 5.80
N THR A 477 20.07 0.18 5.58
CA THR A 477 20.90 -0.38 4.51
C THR A 477 20.03 -0.73 3.31
N VAL A 478 20.42 -0.29 2.12
CA VAL A 478 19.84 -0.77 0.86
C VAL A 478 20.92 -1.54 0.09
N THR A 479 20.61 -2.75 -0.35
CA THR A 479 21.47 -3.52 -1.25
C THR A 479 20.74 -3.79 -2.54
N VAL A 480 21.35 -3.33 -3.65
CA VAL A 480 21.00 -3.75 -4.99
C VAL A 480 22.06 -4.73 -5.47
N SER A 481 21.64 -5.94 -5.81
CA SER A 481 22.46 -7.03 -6.33
C SER A 481 21.94 -7.40 -7.72
N THR A 482 22.80 -7.93 -8.60
CA THR A 482 22.34 -8.45 -9.89
C THR A 482 22.83 -9.88 -10.15
N GLY A 483 21.95 -10.68 -10.74
CA GLY A 483 22.18 -12.10 -11.01
C GLY A 483 23.06 -12.39 -12.24
N SER A 484 23.98 -13.34 -12.12
CA SER A 484 25.00 -13.69 -13.14
C SER A 484 24.58 -14.70 -14.22
N THR A 485 23.31 -15.14 -14.24
CA THR A 485 22.87 -16.25 -15.13
C THR A 485 21.65 -15.88 -15.97
N GLY A 486 21.78 -15.74 -17.29
CA GLY A 486 20.65 -15.67 -18.25
C GLY A 486 20.97 -14.87 -19.51
N ASN A 487 19.96 -14.19 -20.09
CA ASN A 487 20.09 -13.46 -21.37
C ASN A 487 20.58 -12.01 -21.24
N GLN A 488 20.70 -11.52 -20.01
CA GLN A 488 21.02 -10.14 -19.66
C GLN A 488 22.42 -10.04 -19.05
N ALA A 489 22.88 -8.80 -18.89
CA ALA A 489 24.27 -8.50 -18.63
C ALA A 489 24.71 -8.72 -17.17
N GLY A 490 23.84 -8.44 -16.22
CA GLY A 490 24.23 -8.25 -14.82
C GLY A 490 24.57 -6.80 -14.47
N ASP A 491 24.02 -5.81 -15.18
CA ASP A 491 24.42 -4.39 -15.05
C ASP A 491 23.55 -3.61 -14.03
N ILE A 492 24.17 -2.63 -13.35
CA ILE A 492 23.50 -1.63 -12.51
C ILE A 492 23.81 -0.24 -13.07
N ASP A 493 22.80 0.42 -13.65
CA ASP A 493 22.91 1.80 -14.15
C ASP A 493 22.17 2.77 -13.20
N VAL A 494 22.81 3.89 -12.83
CA VAL A 494 22.28 4.86 -11.86
C VAL A 494 22.30 6.28 -12.45
N ASP A 495 21.14 6.77 -12.87
CA ASP A 495 20.92 8.09 -13.45
C ASP A 495 20.54 9.15 -12.38
N GLY A 496 21.17 9.06 -11.19
CA GLY A 496 20.70 9.66 -9.94
C GLY A 496 20.81 11.19 -9.75
N PHE A 497 20.36 11.63 -8.57
CA PHE A 497 20.50 13.01 -8.07
C PHE A 497 20.73 13.02 -6.53
N VAL A 498 20.86 14.23 -5.97
CA VAL A 498 21.18 14.52 -4.55
C VAL A 498 20.42 13.65 -3.54
N LEU A 499 21.13 13.23 -2.48
CA LEU A 499 20.66 12.36 -1.41
C LEU A 499 20.61 13.13 -0.07
N ASP A 500 19.46 13.13 0.61
CA ASP A 500 19.26 13.82 1.89
C ASP A 500 18.79 12.83 2.98
N THR A 501 19.71 12.02 3.52
CA THR A 501 19.32 10.93 4.44
C THR A 501 19.03 11.38 5.86
N GLY A 502 19.48 12.57 6.29
CA GLY A 502 19.35 13.07 7.67
C GLY A 502 20.11 12.27 8.75
N THR A 503 20.58 11.08 8.40
CA THR A 503 21.10 10.02 9.28
C THR A 503 22.18 9.20 8.57
N ASP A 504 23.03 8.52 9.33
CA ASP A 504 24.06 7.64 8.76
C ASP A 504 23.41 6.40 8.15
N SER A 505 23.70 6.11 6.87
CA SER A 505 23.05 5.05 6.09
C SER A 505 24.07 4.25 5.27
N THR A 506 23.64 3.19 4.56
CA THR A 506 24.53 2.44 3.67
C THR A 506 23.84 1.97 2.39
N LEU A 507 24.39 2.36 1.23
CA LEU A 507 23.98 1.87 -0.08
C LEU A 507 25.05 0.93 -0.65
N VAL A 508 24.64 -0.30 -0.93
CA VAL A 508 25.49 -1.35 -1.51
C VAL A 508 25.00 -1.67 -2.92
N LEU A 509 25.87 -1.55 -3.91
CA LEU A 509 25.59 -1.94 -5.30
C LEU A 509 26.50 -3.11 -5.68
N ARG A 510 25.94 -4.20 -6.18
CA ARG A 510 26.65 -5.45 -6.48
C ARG A 510 26.28 -5.95 -7.87
N ALA A 511 27.01 -5.51 -8.88
CA ALA A 511 26.79 -5.95 -10.24
C ALA A 511 27.47 -7.30 -10.51
N ALA A 512 26.78 -8.21 -11.20
CA ALA A 512 27.44 -9.36 -11.81
C ALA A 512 28.42 -8.92 -12.91
N ARG A 513 28.11 -7.84 -13.66
CA ARG A 513 29.01 -7.22 -14.64
C ARG A 513 29.36 -5.79 -14.25
N ASP A 514 28.72 -4.76 -14.80
CA ASP A 514 29.15 -3.35 -14.64
C ASP A 514 28.25 -2.53 -13.69
N ILE A 515 28.83 -1.49 -13.05
CA ILE A 515 28.11 -0.44 -12.31
C ILE A 515 28.41 0.92 -12.96
N THR A 516 27.39 1.61 -13.46
CA THR A 516 27.53 2.96 -14.04
C THR A 516 26.81 3.99 -13.18
N ILE A 517 27.52 5.02 -12.71
CA ILE A 517 26.94 6.19 -12.01
C ILE A 517 26.91 7.37 -12.98
N ASN A 518 25.78 7.54 -13.69
CA ASN A 518 25.56 8.57 -14.70
C ASN A 518 25.05 9.91 -14.13
N GLY A 519 24.35 9.86 -12.99
CA GLY A 519 23.83 11.02 -12.28
C GLY A 519 24.51 11.28 -10.94
N GLU A 520 24.34 12.49 -10.39
CA GLU A 520 25.00 12.89 -9.14
C GLU A 520 24.45 12.11 -7.94
N VAL A 521 25.31 11.53 -7.10
CA VAL A 521 24.92 10.83 -5.88
C VAL A 521 25.64 11.49 -4.69
N SER A 522 25.02 12.52 -4.10
CA SER A 522 25.64 13.36 -3.07
C SER A 522 24.82 13.42 -1.79
N SER A 523 25.31 12.81 -0.69
CA SER A 523 24.77 12.92 0.67
C SER A 523 24.98 14.35 1.21
N ILE A 524 23.91 15.11 1.40
CA ILE A 524 23.96 16.50 1.92
C ILE A 524 23.71 16.59 3.44
N SER A 525 23.10 15.57 4.04
CA SER A 525 22.94 15.40 5.48
C SER A 525 23.06 13.92 5.84
N GLY A 526 23.68 13.59 6.99
CA GLY A 526 24.03 12.22 7.36
C GLY A 526 25.24 11.65 6.61
N ALA A 527 26.00 10.75 7.25
CA ALA A 527 27.16 10.10 6.65
C ALA A 527 26.74 8.79 5.95
N THR A 528 26.47 8.85 4.65
CA THR A 528 26.07 7.68 3.85
C THR A 528 27.29 6.92 3.34
N SER A 529 27.43 5.64 3.68
CA SER A 529 28.50 4.79 3.13
C SER A 529 28.08 4.13 1.81
N PHE A 530 28.95 4.17 0.81
CA PHE A 530 28.77 3.55 -0.51
C PHE A 530 29.70 2.34 -0.66
N ASP A 531 29.17 1.17 -1.04
CA ASP A 531 29.94 -0.04 -1.32
C ASP A 531 29.54 -0.61 -2.69
N PHE A 532 30.26 -0.20 -3.74
CA PHE A 532 29.97 -0.54 -5.13
C PHE A 532 30.95 -1.61 -5.63
N ARG A 533 30.42 -2.76 -6.05
CA ARG A 533 31.18 -3.95 -6.45
C ARG A 533 30.71 -4.50 -7.79
N ALA A 534 31.52 -4.33 -8.83
CA ALA A 534 31.40 -5.00 -10.12
C ALA A 534 32.13 -6.37 -10.11
N ASP A 535 31.95 -7.18 -11.18
CA ASP A 535 32.56 -8.52 -11.34
C ASP A 535 32.24 -9.48 -10.16
N THR A 536 31.00 -9.44 -9.64
CA THR A 536 30.62 -10.29 -8.50
C THR A 536 30.46 -11.78 -8.84
N ASP A 537 30.40 -12.13 -10.12
CA ASP A 537 30.47 -13.52 -10.59
C ASP A 537 31.92 -14.05 -10.70
N GLY A 538 32.91 -13.15 -10.63
CA GLY A 538 34.34 -13.46 -10.69
C GLY A 538 34.81 -13.95 -12.05
N ASN A 539 34.13 -13.61 -13.15
CA ASN A 539 34.54 -14.00 -14.50
C ASN A 539 35.76 -13.20 -15.01
N GLY A 540 36.11 -12.09 -14.34
CA GLY A 540 37.19 -11.17 -14.71
C GLY A 540 36.75 -10.04 -15.64
N SER A 541 35.44 -9.74 -15.66
CA SER A 541 34.84 -8.67 -16.46
C SER A 541 33.75 -7.98 -15.68
N GLY A 542 34.06 -6.77 -15.21
CA GLY A 542 33.12 -5.87 -14.57
C GLY A 542 33.80 -4.55 -14.22
N GLU A 543 33.18 -3.45 -14.58
CA GLU A 543 33.69 -2.09 -14.41
C GLU A 543 32.85 -1.32 -13.37
N VAL A 544 33.47 -0.44 -12.59
CA VAL A 544 32.75 0.62 -11.87
C VAL A 544 33.09 1.96 -12.52
N THR A 545 32.11 2.57 -13.19
CA THR A 545 32.27 3.83 -13.94
C THR A 545 31.56 4.95 -13.21
N ILE A 546 32.31 5.92 -12.67
CA ILE A 546 31.78 7.13 -12.05
C ILE A 546 31.78 8.25 -13.09
N ALA A 547 30.62 8.53 -13.70
CA ALA A 547 30.46 9.53 -14.76
C ALA A 547 29.90 10.88 -14.26
N ALA A 548 29.38 10.93 -13.04
CA ALA A 548 28.90 12.14 -12.35
C ALA A 548 29.44 12.20 -10.89
N PRO A 549 29.25 13.30 -10.14
CA PRO A 549 29.76 13.42 -8.78
C PRO A 549 29.17 12.39 -7.80
N LEU A 550 30.03 11.83 -6.93
CA LEU A 550 29.69 10.90 -5.86
C LEU A 550 30.23 11.44 -4.53
N SER A 551 29.37 11.76 -3.58
CA SER A 551 29.76 12.31 -2.28
C SER A 551 29.01 11.70 -1.10
N SER A 552 29.73 11.28 -0.06
CA SER A 552 29.19 10.50 1.06
C SER A 552 28.80 11.30 2.30
N GLY A 553 28.95 12.64 2.28
CA GLY A 553 28.65 13.49 3.45
C GLY A 553 29.47 13.16 4.72
N GLY A 554 30.57 12.42 4.58
CA GLY A 554 31.41 11.92 5.69
C GLY A 554 31.45 10.38 5.80
N GLY A 555 30.59 9.66 5.07
CA GLY A 555 30.60 8.20 5.01
C GLY A 555 31.76 7.61 4.21
N ASN A 556 31.98 6.29 4.29
CA ASN A 556 33.04 5.63 3.53
C ASN A 556 32.59 5.34 2.09
N ILE A 557 33.51 5.42 1.13
CA ILE A 557 33.27 5.07 -0.28
C ILE A 557 34.19 3.90 -0.63
N THR A 558 33.62 2.76 -0.98
CA THR A 558 34.33 1.56 -1.44
C THR A 558 33.94 1.27 -2.88
N LEU A 559 34.90 1.31 -3.79
CA LEU A 559 34.72 0.95 -5.19
C LEU A 559 35.58 -0.28 -5.50
N ARG A 560 34.97 -1.33 -6.04
CA ARG A 560 35.65 -2.55 -6.46
C ARG A 560 35.15 -3.03 -7.80
N GLY A 561 36.06 -3.38 -8.69
CA GLY A 561 35.75 -4.03 -9.97
C GLY A 561 37.01 -4.61 -10.58
N ASN A 562 36.91 -5.12 -11.80
CA ASN A 562 38.11 -5.41 -12.58
C ASN A 562 38.83 -4.11 -12.92
N ASN A 563 38.09 -3.07 -13.34
CA ASN A 563 38.59 -1.70 -13.46
C ASN A 563 37.66 -0.72 -12.72
N VAL A 564 38.18 0.43 -12.28
CA VAL A 564 37.40 1.54 -11.74
C VAL A 564 37.77 2.82 -12.49
N PHE A 565 36.81 3.43 -13.18
CA PHE A 565 37.02 4.65 -13.96
C PHE A 565 36.24 5.82 -13.38
N VAL A 566 36.83 7.01 -13.45
CA VAL A 566 36.16 8.29 -13.20
C VAL A 566 36.27 9.10 -14.49
N THR A 567 35.13 9.48 -15.08
CA THR A 567 35.11 10.22 -16.34
C THR A 567 35.34 11.72 -16.09
N SER A 568 35.43 12.53 -17.15
CA SER A 568 35.57 13.99 -17.02
C SER A 568 34.36 14.70 -16.39
N GLY A 569 33.21 14.03 -16.25
CA GLY A 569 32.06 14.52 -15.48
C GLY A 569 32.02 13.99 -14.03
N GLY A 570 32.81 12.95 -13.73
CA GLY A 570 32.84 12.29 -12.44
C GLY A 570 33.73 12.99 -11.42
N ALA A 571 33.32 12.91 -10.15
CA ALA A 571 34.14 13.33 -9.02
C ALA A 571 33.83 12.42 -7.82
N ILE A 572 34.79 12.16 -6.94
CA ILE A 572 34.56 11.37 -5.71
C ILE A 572 34.99 12.20 -4.51
N ASN A 573 34.07 12.48 -3.59
CA ASN A 573 34.32 13.31 -2.42
C ASN A 573 33.77 12.65 -1.14
N PRO A 574 34.62 11.97 -0.34
CA PRO A 574 34.16 11.32 0.88
C PRO A 574 33.92 12.27 2.08
N GLN A 575 34.16 13.58 1.94
CA GLN A 575 33.93 14.63 2.95
C GLN A 575 34.43 14.31 4.39
N GLY A 576 35.53 13.57 4.52
CA GLY A 576 36.13 13.17 5.79
C GLY A 576 36.06 11.67 6.09
N GLY A 577 35.25 10.91 5.35
CA GLY A 577 35.27 9.45 5.32
C GLY A 577 36.44 8.87 4.52
N THR A 578 36.54 7.54 4.48
CA THR A 578 37.60 6.84 3.74
C THR A 578 37.17 6.48 2.33
N LEU A 579 38.00 6.80 1.32
CA LEU A 579 37.89 6.24 -0.02
C LEU A 579 38.80 5.01 -0.17
N THR A 580 38.21 3.87 -0.52
CA THR A 580 38.89 2.61 -0.84
C THR A 580 38.59 2.23 -2.28
N VAL A 581 39.62 2.03 -3.09
CA VAL A 581 39.50 1.54 -4.48
C VAL A 581 40.26 0.22 -4.60
N THR A 582 39.62 -0.82 -5.14
CA THR A 582 40.23 -2.14 -5.34
C THR A 582 40.00 -2.60 -6.78
N GLU A 583 41.08 -2.76 -7.53
CA GLU A 583 41.07 -3.25 -8.91
C GLU A 583 41.81 -4.58 -9.04
N THR A 584 41.41 -5.39 -10.00
CA THR A 584 42.21 -6.54 -10.50
C THR A 584 42.84 -6.30 -11.88
N GLY A 585 42.52 -5.16 -12.52
CA GLY A 585 42.96 -4.71 -13.84
C GLY A 585 43.91 -3.49 -13.81
N GLN A 586 43.69 -2.50 -14.68
CA GLN A 586 44.55 -1.30 -14.80
C GLN A 586 43.81 0.01 -14.49
N THR A 587 44.30 0.75 -13.51
CA THR A 587 43.79 2.08 -13.13
C THR A 587 44.10 3.15 -14.19
N SER A 588 43.11 3.99 -14.51
CA SER A 588 43.39 5.31 -15.09
C SER A 588 42.49 6.40 -14.49
N CYS A 589 43.07 7.21 -13.60
CA CYS A 589 42.45 8.42 -13.09
C CYS A 589 43.04 9.65 -13.79
N PRO A 590 42.28 10.34 -14.67
CA PRO A 590 42.70 11.62 -15.22
C PRO A 590 42.35 12.76 -14.24
N ASP A 591 43.35 13.26 -13.51
CA ASP A 591 43.38 14.58 -12.82
C ASP A 591 42.18 14.98 -11.91
N GLY A 592 41.44 14.02 -11.33
CA GLY A 592 40.24 14.30 -10.51
C GLY A 592 40.37 14.10 -8.98
N CYS A 593 41.26 13.24 -8.49
CA CYS A 593 41.30 12.84 -7.07
C CYS A 593 42.01 13.87 -6.17
N GLN A 594 41.34 14.99 -5.85
CA GLN A 594 41.88 16.01 -4.96
C GLN A 594 41.64 15.68 -3.47
N ASN A 595 42.70 15.26 -2.78
CA ASN A 595 42.80 15.53 -1.34
C ASN A 595 42.97 17.05 -1.11
N PRO A 596 42.43 17.64 -0.03
CA PRO A 596 42.72 19.03 0.31
C PRO A 596 44.24 19.23 0.52
N PRO A 597 44.81 20.37 0.09
CA PRO A 597 46.25 20.53 0.04
C PRO A 597 46.85 20.65 1.46
N PRO A 598 48.02 20.04 1.72
CA PRO A 598 48.78 20.34 2.92
C PRO A 598 49.32 21.78 2.83
N GLU A 599 49.04 22.62 3.82
CA GLU A 599 49.66 23.94 3.90
C GLU A 599 51.18 23.82 4.00
N GLY A 600 51.87 24.69 3.27
CA GLY A 600 53.30 24.56 2.98
C GLY A 600 54.24 24.90 4.15
N PRO A 601 55.56 24.65 3.97
CA PRO A 601 56.56 24.75 5.03
C PRO A 601 57.12 26.17 5.20
N ASP A 602 57.58 26.47 6.42
CA ASP A 602 58.89 27.10 6.73
C ASP A 602 58.95 27.49 8.23
N ASP A 603 59.74 26.78 9.06
CA ASP A 603 60.91 27.34 9.78
C ASP A 603 61.62 26.25 10.65
N PHE A 604 62.94 26.14 10.48
CA PHE A 604 63.98 25.30 11.12
C PHE A 604 63.70 24.38 12.34
N GLY A 605 64.18 23.11 12.26
CA GLY A 605 64.66 22.39 13.46
C GLY A 605 64.84 20.85 13.43
N GLU A 606 65.85 20.32 12.76
CA GLU A 606 66.32 18.91 12.93
C GLU A 606 67.21 18.71 14.19
N PRO A 607 67.59 17.47 14.63
CA PRO A 607 67.20 16.11 14.15
C PRO A 607 66.72 15.14 15.26
N GLY A 608 66.21 13.95 14.90
CA GLY A 608 65.61 13.02 15.89
C GLY A 608 65.44 11.51 15.57
N ASP A 609 66.20 10.95 14.63
CA ASP A 609 66.44 9.48 14.41
C ASP A 609 65.25 8.56 14.01
N PHE A 610 65.48 7.70 13.03
CA PHE A 610 64.50 6.78 12.41
C PHE A 610 64.87 5.31 12.61
N GLY A 611 63.86 4.46 12.64
CA GLY A 611 63.89 3.01 12.38
C GLY A 611 62.50 2.47 12.70
N GLY A 612 61.77 1.78 11.84
CA GLY A 612 62.09 0.90 10.71
C GLY A 612 61.01 -0.21 10.75
N ASP A 613 60.63 -0.94 9.71
CA ASP A 613 61.01 -0.94 8.30
C ASP A 613 59.77 -1.35 7.47
N PHE A 614 59.75 -1.01 6.18
CA PHE A 614 58.82 -1.60 5.21
C PHE A 614 59.44 -2.88 4.63
N GLU A 615 58.67 -3.98 4.54
CA GLU A 615 59.00 -5.09 3.65
C GLU A 615 57.80 -5.45 2.76
N PHE A 616 57.99 -5.28 1.45
CA PHE A 616 57.25 -5.95 0.40
C PHE A 616 58.03 -7.22 0.02
N GLU A 617 57.37 -8.37 -0.09
CA GLU A 617 57.83 -9.44 -0.97
C GLU A 617 56.65 -10.02 -1.75
N GLY A 618 56.90 -10.30 -3.02
CA GLY A 618 56.01 -11.02 -3.92
C GLY A 618 56.80 -12.02 -4.76
N ASP A 619 56.04 -12.78 -5.53
CA ASP A 619 56.44 -13.65 -6.65
C ASP A 619 56.88 -15.11 -6.36
N ASP A 620 56.14 -16.02 -7.01
CA ASP A 620 56.47 -17.35 -7.54
C ASP A 620 57.31 -18.34 -6.70
N PHE A 621 56.71 -19.50 -6.40
CA PHE A 621 56.87 -20.73 -7.20
C PHE A 621 55.99 -21.85 -6.61
N GLY A 622 55.30 -22.62 -7.45
CA GLY A 622 54.46 -23.74 -6.98
C GLY A 622 55.21 -25.06 -6.84
N GLU A 623 54.64 -25.99 -6.08
CA GLU A 623 54.56 -27.43 -6.42
C GLU A 623 53.33 -28.05 -5.72
N GLY A 624 52.96 -29.26 -6.14
CA GLY A 624 51.70 -29.92 -5.86
C GLY A 624 51.58 -30.68 -4.52
N PRO A 625 50.64 -31.65 -4.45
CA PRO A 625 49.86 -31.93 -3.25
C PRO A 625 50.42 -33.07 -2.40
N ASP A 626 49.98 -33.15 -1.13
CA ASP A 626 49.84 -34.40 -0.39
C ASP A 626 48.88 -34.24 0.83
N ASP A 627 47.75 -34.94 0.75
CA ASP A 627 47.12 -35.86 1.73
C ASP A 627 47.05 -35.57 3.26
N PHE A 628 46.26 -36.40 3.95
CA PHE A 628 45.96 -36.46 5.40
C PHE A 628 45.00 -35.37 5.93
N GLY A 629 43.82 -35.66 6.49
CA GLY A 629 43.11 -36.94 6.64
C GLY A 629 42.77 -37.28 8.09
N PHE A 630 41.46 -37.26 8.38
CA PHE A 630 40.74 -38.06 9.39
C PHE A 630 40.93 -37.80 10.90
N GLU A 631 39.89 -38.28 11.61
CA GLU A 631 39.70 -38.42 13.06
C GLU A 631 39.48 -37.08 13.84
N GLY A 632 38.41 -36.92 14.63
CA GLY A 632 37.32 -37.84 14.97
C GLY A 632 37.11 -37.92 16.48
N ASP A 633 35.86 -37.69 16.90
CA ASP A 633 35.30 -38.06 18.22
C ASP A 633 35.97 -37.32 19.43
N ASP A 634 35.42 -37.22 20.64
CA ASP A 634 34.16 -37.68 21.23
C ASP A 634 33.92 -36.94 22.58
N PHE A 635 32.72 -37.06 23.17
CA PHE A 635 32.33 -36.64 24.54
C PHE A 635 32.35 -35.13 24.90
N GLY A 636 31.47 -34.63 25.79
CA GLY A 636 30.40 -35.28 26.54
C GLY A 636 29.70 -34.32 27.53
N PHE A 637 28.45 -34.65 27.90
CA PHE A 637 27.58 -33.88 28.81
C PHE A 637 28.01 -33.93 30.29
N GLU A 638 27.69 -32.86 31.03
CA GLU A 638 27.09 -32.79 32.40
C GLU A 638 26.86 -31.28 32.67
N GLY A 639 25.74 -30.77 33.23
CA GLY A 639 25.12 -31.13 34.52
C GLY A 639 25.86 -30.38 35.64
N ASP A 640 25.28 -29.59 36.56
CA ASP A 640 23.90 -29.43 37.00
C ASP A 640 23.72 -28.13 37.85
N ASP A 641 22.54 -27.49 37.75
CA ASP A 641 21.65 -27.06 38.86
C ASP A 641 22.04 -25.90 39.86
N PHE A 642 20.98 -25.34 40.50
CA PHE A 642 20.91 -24.28 41.55
C PHE A 642 21.24 -22.82 41.16
N GLY A 643 20.52 -21.78 41.64
CA GLY A 643 19.39 -21.74 42.58
C GLY A 643 18.84 -20.31 42.82
N GLU A 644 17.76 -20.18 43.60
CA GLU A 644 16.85 -19.01 43.67
C GLU A 644 17.35 -17.75 44.42
N GLY A 645 17.01 -16.56 43.87
CA GLY A 645 16.51 -15.36 44.59
C GLY A 645 17.42 -14.55 45.55
N PRO A 646 16.85 -13.56 46.28
CA PRO A 646 15.89 -12.56 45.79
C PRO A 646 16.09 -11.11 46.35
N ASP A 647 15.40 -10.14 45.73
CA ASP A 647 14.74 -8.92 46.23
C ASP A 647 15.39 -7.85 47.16
N ASP A 648 14.91 -6.60 46.91
CA ASP A 648 14.45 -5.57 47.87
C ASP A 648 15.32 -4.37 48.38
N PHE A 649 14.70 -3.17 48.26
CA PHE A 649 14.79 -1.86 48.97
C PHE A 649 16.14 -1.29 49.48
N GLY A 650 16.37 0.03 49.57
CA GLY A 650 15.54 1.22 49.33
C GLY A 650 16.05 2.44 50.14
N GLU A 651 15.50 3.65 49.90
CA GLU A 651 15.72 4.92 50.64
C GLU A 651 17.18 5.47 50.62
N GLY A 652 17.51 6.77 50.66
CA GLY A 652 16.86 8.00 51.12
C GLY A 652 17.87 9.17 51.01
N PRO A 653 17.66 10.36 51.64
CA PRO A 653 17.58 11.60 50.84
C PRO A 653 18.46 12.80 51.33
N ASP A 654 18.11 13.99 50.82
CA ASP A 654 18.28 15.35 51.38
C ASP A 654 19.42 16.28 50.88
N ASP A 655 18.97 17.39 50.27
CA ASP A 655 19.34 18.81 50.45
C ASP A 655 20.78 19.34 50.25
N PHE A 656 20.92 20.42 49.46
CA PHE A 656 21.07 21.81 49.97
C PHE A 656 21.13 22.88 48.85
N ASP A 657 20.54 24.05 49.12
CA ASP A 657 20.49 25.26 48.26
C ASP A 657 21.35 26.40 48.85
N ASP A 658 21.82 27.33 47.99
CA ASP A 658 22.06 28.77 48.26
C ASP A 658 22.88 29.46 47.12
N GLY A 659 22.35 30.55 46.54
CA GLY A 659 23.05 31.42 45.55
C GLY A 659 23.78 32.63 46.19
N PRO A 660 23.65 33.89 45.69
CA PRO A 660 23.54 34.35 44.29
C PRO A 660 24.33 35.68 43.96
N GLY A 661 24.36 36.09 42.68
CA GLY A 661 24.59 37.49 42.22
C GLY A 661 25.97 37.84 41.60
N GLY A 662 26.12 38.86 40.73
CA GLY A 662 25.14 39.74 40.07
C GLY A 662 25.75 40.93 39.26
N ARG A 663 24.96 41.51 38.35
CA ARG A 663 25.03 42.86 37.69
C ARG A 663 26.38 43.42 37.15
N GLY A 664 26.39 43.82 35.86
CA GLY A 664 27.34 44.81 35.32
C GLY A 664 26.97 45.37 33.94
N ARG A 665 26.65 46.68 33.83
CA ARG A 665 26.34 47.38 32.55
C ARG A 665 27.58 48.08 31.98
N ARG A 666 27.67 48.22 30.64
CA ARG A 666 28.05 49.49 29.96
C ARG A 666 27.79 49.45 28.44
N ALA A 667 27.77 50.64 27.82
CA ALA A 667 27.33 50.88 26.44
C ALA A 667 28.22 51.92 25.72
N GLY A 668 28.10 52.00 24.39
CA GLY A 668 28.71 53.00 23.49
C GLY A 668 29.14 52.35 22.17
N ARG A 669 28.68 52.64 20.94
CA ARG A 669 28.08 53.81 20.22
C ARG A 669 29.09 54.41 19.20
N GLY A 670 28.65 54.50 17.94
CA GLY A 670 29.31 55.09 16.76
C GLY A 670 29.06 54.16 15.56
N GLU A 671 28.30 54.49 14.51
CA GLU A 671 28.47 55.59 13.52
C GLU A 671 29.81 55.47 12.77
N ALA A 672 29.92 55.60 11.44
CA ALA A 672 29.01 55.58 10.28
C ALA A 672 29.89 55.60 8.99
N ASP A 673 29.27 55.49 7.81
CA ASP A 673 29.77 55.85 6.45
C ASP A 673 29.87 54.69 5.41
N GLY A 674 29.22 54.91 4.25
CA GLY A 674 29.56 54.34 2.93
C GLY A 674 29.77 55.52 1.95
N PRO A 675 29.56 55.40 0.62
CA PRO A 675 29.27 54.22 -0.20
C PRO A 675 30.20 54.17 -1.46
N ASP A 676 29.64 53.85 -2.65
CA ASP A 676 30.21 53.88 -4.03
C ASP A 676 30.95 52.58 -4.48
N GLY A 677 30.74 52.03 -5.69
CA GLY A 677 29.94 52.50 -6.84
C GLY A 677 29.64 51.44 -7.93
N GLU A 678 29.21 51.91 -9.11
CA GLU A 678 28.43 51.20 -10.14
C GLU A 678 29.22 50.51 -11.30
N GLY A 679 28.52 49.67 -12.08
CA GLY A 679 28.81 49.34 -13.50
C GLY A 679 29.28 47.90 -13.78
N GLY A 680 28.82 47.19 -14.82
CA GLY A 680 27.85 47.54 -15.89
C GLY A 680 27.52 46.34 -16.81
N GLU A 681 26.61 46.54 -17.77
CA GLU A 681 26.09 45.56 -18.75
C GLU A 681 27.02 45.39 -19.98
N GLU A 682 27.15 44.17 -20.54
CA GLU A 682 27.21 43.78 -21.98
C GLU A 682 26.96 42.23 -22.03
N GLY A 683 26.32 41.57 -23.01
CA GLY A 683 25.73 42.03 -24.26
C GLY A 683 26.29 41.29 -25.49
N PHE A 684 25.88 40.03 -25.76
CA PHE A 684 26.27 39.29 -26.98
C PHE A 684 25.14 38.41 -27.56
N GLU A 685 24.69 38.77 -28.76
CA GLU A 685 24.01 37.90 -29.74
C GLU A 685 25.02 37.49 -30.82
N ASP A 686 24.74 36.36 -31.48
CA ASP A 686 25.19 35.84 -32.80
C ASP A 686 25.28 34.30 -32.66
N GLY A 687 24.64 33.44 -33.45
CA GLY A 687 23.99 33.65 -34.74
C GLY A 687 24.83 33.01 -35.84
N ASP A 688 24.50 31.78 -36.26
CA ASP A 688 25.08 31.14 -37.45
C ASP A 688 24.06 30.18 -38.11
N ASP A 689 23.85 30.39 -39.40
CA ASP A 689 22.86 29.69 -40.23
C ASP A 689 23.39 28.36 -40.79
N PHE A 690 22.49 27.41 -41.07
CA PHE A 690 22.71 26.41 -42.12
C PHE A 690 21.44 26.11 -42.91
N GLU A 691 21.38 26.66 -44.14
CA GLU A 691 20.61 26.12 -45.26
C GLU A 691 21.07 24.66 -45.51
N GLY A 692 20.27 23.71 -45.99
CA GLY A 692 19.00 23.77 -46.69
C GLY A 692 19.10 22.90 -47.94
N ASP A 693 18.40 21.75 -47.97
CA ASP A 693 18.29 20.88 -49.15
C ASP A 693 16.83 20.46 -49.33
N GLU A 694 16.19 20.95 -50.40
CA GLU A 694 14.81 20.61 -50.78
C GLU A 694 14.74 19.21 -51.41
N PHE A 695 13.64 18.45 -51.20
CA PHE A 695 12.98 17.74 -52.31
C PHE A 695 11.55 17.24 -51.99
N ALA A 696 10.60 17.80 -52.75
CA ALA A 696 9.33 17.22 -53.22
C ALA A 696 8.14 17.03 -52.24
N GLU A 697 7.03 17.67 -52.64
CA GLU A 697 5.65 17.54 -52.16
C GLU A 697 5.05 16.14 -52.40
N ASP A 698 4.20 15.66 -51.48
CA ASP A 698 2.83 15.16 -51.78
C ASP A 698 2.15 14.61 -50.50
N GLY A 699 0.95 15.11 -50.17
CA GLY A 699 0.01 14.43 -49.25
C GLY A 699 -0.49 15.29 -48.06
N ASP A 700 -1.77 15.66 -48.12
CA ASP A 700 -2.50 16.44 -47.10
C ASP A 700 -2.29 15.92 -45.65
N GLY A 701 -1.70 16.76 -44.80
CA GLY A 701 -1.78 16.67 -43.34
C GLY A 701 -2.55 17.88 -42.78
N PRO A 702 -3.33 17.74 -41.69
CA PRO A 702 -4.07 18.86 -41.12
C PRO A 702 -3.13 19.89 -40.47
N GLU A 703 -3.45 21.18 -40.63
CA GLU A 703 -2.75 22.27 -39.94
C GLU A 703 -2.95 22.21 -38.41
N PRO A 704 -1.99 22.71 -37.61
CA PRO A 704 -2.12 22.77 -36.16
C PRO A 704 -3.03 23.95 -35.75
N GLY A 705 -4.23 23.64 -35.26
CA GLY A 705 -5.14 24.63 -34.67
C GLY A 705 -6.48 24.04 -34.28
N ASP A 706 -7.01 24.56 -33.17
CA ASP A 706 -8.33 24.27 -32.57
C ASP A 706 -8.49 22.91 -31.85
N PRO A 707 -8.46 22.86 -30.50
CA PRO A 707 -8.97 21.72 -29.75
C PRO A 707 -10.49 21.69 -29.90
N GLY A 708 -10.98 20.95 -30.89
CA GLY A 708 -12.39 20.95 -31.30
C GLY A 708 -13.37 20.49 -30.21
N PHE A 709 -13.80 21.41 -29.37
CA PHE A 709 -14.91 21.26 -28.43
C PHE A 709 -16.23 21.49 -29.20
N ASP A 710 -17.12 20.48 -29.23
CA ASP A 710 -18.41 20.58 -29.90
C ASP A 710 -19.43 21.35 -29.03
N VAL A 711 -19.28 22.68 -29.01
CA VAL A 711 -20.14 23.62 -28.30
C VAL A 711 -21.53 23.71 -28.94
N ASN A 712 -22.37 22.71 -28.64
CA ASN A 712 -23.77 22.64 -29.06
C ASN A 712 -24.64 23.69 -28.34
N ALA A 713 -24.47 24.95 -28.73
CA ALA A 713 -25.32 26.08 -28.34
C ALA A 713 -26.68 26.05 -29.07
N GLU A 714 -27.48 25.00 -28.84
CA GLU A 714 -28.89 25.00 -29.23
C GLU A 714 -29.73 25.90 -28.27
N ASP A 715 -30.81 26.49 -28.78
CA ASP A 715 -31.60 27.52 -28.09
C ASP A 715 -32.55 26.86 -27.05
N LEU A 716 -32.10 26.78 -25.79
CA LEU A 716 -32.74 25.96 -24.74
C LEU A 716 -33.95 26.67 -24.09
N THR A 717 -35.14 26.07 -24.19
CA THR A 717 -36.38 26.59 -23.56
C THR A 717 -36.86 25.68 -22.42
N GLY A 718 -37.14 26.29 -21.26
CA GLY A 718 -37.19 25.63 -19.94
C GLY A 718 -38.41 24.77 -19.58
N GLU A 719 -38.90 23.92 -20.49
CA GLU A 719 -39.88 22.85 -20.14
C GLU A 719 -39.39 21.42 -20.44
N ASP A 720 -38.36 21.24 -21.29
CA ASP A 720 -37.99 19.91 -21.85
C ASP A 720 -36.83 19.20 -21.10
N TRP A 721 -36.25 19.80 -20.05
CA TRP A 721 -35.03 19.31 -19.38
C TRP A 721 -35.29 18.95 -17.92
N ALA A 722 -35.07 17.68 -17.55
CA ALA A 722 -34.96 17.27 -16.15
C ALA A 722 -33.61 17.77 -15.60
N PHE A 723 -33.67 18.69 -14.64
CA PHE A 723 -32.51 19.14 -13.87
C PHE A 723 -32.23 18.08 -12.79
N GLU A 724 -31.36 17.12 -13.10
CA GLU A 724 -31.17 15.90 -12.29
C GLU A 724 -30.11 16.06 -11.19
N ASP A 725 -30.15 17.16 -10.43
CA ASP A 725 -29.41 17.31 -9.17
C ASP A 725 -29.77 16.19 -8.17
N GLY A 726 -30.99 15.65 -8.30
CA GLY A 726 -31.45 14.47 -7.59
C GLY A 726 -30.61 13.21 -7.81
N LEU A 727 -29.93 13.02 -8.95
CA LEU A 727 -29.04 11.85 -9.14
C LEU A 727 -27.83 11.91 -8.22
N TYR A 728 -27.24 13.10 -8.07
CA TYR A 728 -26.14 13.30 -7.15
C TYR A 728 -26.62 13.18 -5.69
N ALA A 729 -27.83 13.71 -5.40
CA ALA A 729 -28.44 13.56 -4.08
C ALA A 729 -28.76 12.09 -3.72
N GLU A 730 -29.17 11.26 -4.68
CA GLU A 730 -29.59 9.86 -4.44
C GLU A 730 -28.47 8.97 -3.92
N ASP A 731 -27.24 9.15 -4.40
CA ASP A 731 -26.05 8.47 -3.86
C ASP A 731 -25.90 8.71 -2.34
N PHE A 732 -25.95 9.98 -1.92
CA PHE A 732 -25.81 10.36 -0.50
C PHE A 732 -27.05 9.97 0.32
N VAL A 733 -28.25 10.09 -0.25
CA VAL A 733 -29.50 9.64 0.38
C VAL A 733 -29.46 8.15 0.68
N SER A 734 -28.97 7.33 -0.25
CA SER A 734 -28.83 5.88 -0.06
C SER A 734 -27.69 5.53 0.90
N TYR A 735 -26.59 6.29 0.91
CA TYR A 735 -25.41 5.99 1.72
C TYR A 735 -25.57 6.41 3.19
N PHE A 736 -26.35 7.46 3.47
CA PHE A 736 -26.56 8.01 4.83
C PHE A 736 -28.01 7.86 5.36
N ASP A 737 -28.90 7.15 4.66
CA ASP A 737 -30.33 6.96 5.02
C ASP A 737 -31.08 8.30 5.24
N LEU A 738 -30.89 9.25 4.33
CA LEU A 738 -31.43 10.61 4.42
C LEU A 738 -32.84 10.72 3.82
N PRO A 739 -33.67 11.70 4.24
CA PRO A 739 -34.93 11.98 3.56
C PRO A 739 -34.71 12.50 2.14
N VAL A 740 -35.48 11.98 1.17
CA VAL A 740 -35.52 12.51 -0.20
C VAL A 740 -36.05 13.96 -0.18
N LEU A 741 -35.24 14.90 -0.66
CA LEU A 741 -35.58 16.32 -0.74
C LEU A 741 -36.09 16.71 -2.14
N PRO A 742 -36.86 17.82 -2.27
CA PRO A 742 -37.31 18.31 -3.57
C PRO A 742 -36.13 18.83 -4.39
N GLU A 743 -36.00 18.34 -5.62
CA GLU A 743 -34.98 18.81 -6.56
C GLU A 743 -35.25 20.29 -6.94
N PRO A 744 -34.25 21.18 -6.86
CA PRO A 744 -34.36 22.52 -7.45
C PRO A 744 -34.47 22.42 -8.98
N ASN A 745 -34.84 23.50 -9.66
CA ASN A 745 -34.75 23.59 -11.12
C ASN A 745 -33.73 24.69 -11.50
N PHE A 746 -33.43 24.86 -12.79
CA PHE A 746 -32.50 25.89 -13.25
C PHE A 746 -32.90 27.30 -12.74
N GLU A 747 -34.16 27.70 -12.86
CA GLU A 747 -34.62 29.03 -12.40
C GLU A 747 -34.41 29.24 -10.89
N ALA A 748 -34.67 28.22 -10.06
CA ALA A 748 -34.43 28.24 -8.62
C ALA A 748 -32.93 28.28 -8.29
N SER A 749 -32.11 27.51 -9.01
CA SER A 749 -30.66 27.48 -8.85
C SER A 749 -30.04 28.84 -9.19
N GLN A 750 -30.42 29.43 -10.33
CA GLN A 750 -30.01 30.78 -10.73
C GLN A 750 -30.57 31.87 -9.80
N GLY A 751 -31.78 31.70 -9.26
CA GLY A 751 -32.34 32.57 -8.23
C GLY A 751 -31.50 32.57 -6.94
N THR A 752 -31.03 31.40 -6.52
CA THR A 752 -30.09 31.22 -5.40
C THR A 752 -28.75 31.90 -5.69
N LEU A 753 -28.12 31.60 -6.83
CA LEU A 753 -26.83 32.20 -7.22
C LEU A 753 -26.89 33.74 -7.31
N ARG A 754 -27.96 34.32 -7.85
CA ARG A 754 -28.15 35.78 -7.89
C ARG A 754 -28.34 36.39 -6.51
N THR A 755 -29.05 35.72 -5.61
CA THR A 755 -29.22 36.17 -4.23
C THR A 755 -27.87 36.21 -3.51
N LEU A 756 -27.06 35.17 -3.70
CA LEU A 756 -25.72 35.05 -3.11
C LEU A 756 -24.74 36.07 -3.69
N THR A 757 -24.77 36.29 -5.00
CA THR A 757 -23.97 37.33 -5.67
C THR A 757 -24.25 38.71 -5.07
N GLN A 758 -25.52 39.02 -4.74
CA GLN A 758 -25.90 40.29 -4.08
C GLN A 758 -25.48 40.37 -2.61
N GLN A 759 -25.33 39.24 -1.90
CA GLN A 759 -24.95 39.19 -0.49
C GLN A 759 -23.42 39.20 -0.28
N VAL A 760 -22.71 38.46 -1.12
CA VAL A 760 -21.28 38.16 -1.01
C VAL A 760 -20.43 39.11 -1.87
N GLY A 761 -20.97 39.60 -2.99
CA GLY A 761 -20.31 40.52 -3.91
C GLY A 761 -19.49 39.85 -5.03
N THR A 762 -19.50 38.52 -5.10
CA THR A 762 -18.79 37.71 -6.12
C THR A 762 -19.78 36.75 -6.79
N ALA A 763 -19.75 36.66 -8.11
CA ALA A 763 -20.61 35.73 -8.84
C ALA A 763 -20.08 34.29 -8.69
N SER A 764 -20.99 33.33 -8.58
CA SER A 764 -20.67 31.90 -8.38
C SER A 764 -21.31 31.05 -9.48
N ALA A 765 -20.63 30.01 -9.93
CA ALA A 765 -21.16 29.00 -10.84
C ALA A 765 -21.29 27.64 -10.15
N LEU A 766 -22.31 26.87 -10.54
CA LEU A 766 -22.40 25.43 -10.27
C LEU A 766 -21.92 24.67 -11.49
N VAL A 767 -21.01 23.71 -11.30
CA VAL A 767 -20.44 22.88 -12.37
C VAL A 767 -20.68 21.41 -12.03
N TYR A 768 -21.57 20.77 -12.78
CA TYR A 768 -21.86 19.35 -12.65
C TYR A 768 -20.96 18.56 -13.60
N ALA A 769 -20.07 17.72 -13.07
CA ALA A 769 -19.25 16.80 -13.84
C ALA A 769 -19.87 15.39 -13.82
N ARG A 770 -20.17 14.82 -14.99
CA ARG A 770 -20.76 13.48 -15.16
C ARG A 770 -20.16 12.73 -16.34
N PHE A 771 -20.40 11.43 -16.39
CA PHE A 771 -20.08 10.57 -17.53
C PHE A 771 -21.36 10.15 -18.25
N ILE A 772 -21.34 10.13 -19.58
CA ILE A 772 -22.48 9.72 -20.43
C ILE A 772 -22.03 8.77 -21.56
N PRO A 773 -22.89 7.84 -22.03
CA PRO A 773 -22.52 6.93 -23.12
C PRO A 773 -22.14 7.64 -24.42
N ALA A 774 -20.98 7.27 -24.97
CA ALA A 774 -20.43 7.86 -26.19
C ALA A 774 -21.41 7.79 -27.39
N GLY A 775 -21.59 8.92 -28.08
CA GLY A 775 -22.47 9.03 -29.25
C GLY A 775 -23.97 9.17 -28.94
N ARG A 776 -24.36 9.31 -27.67
CA ARG A 776 -25.74 9.55 -27.27
C ARG A 776 -26.10 11.03 -27.38
N SER A 777 -26.61 11.47 -28.55
CA SER A 777 -27.02 12.86 -28.76
C SER A 777 -28.00 13.37 -27.70
N VAL A 778 -27.85 14.63 -27.27
CA VAL A 778 -28.74 15.38 -26.35
C VAL A 778 -30.24 15.20 -26.65
N ALA A 779 -30.62 14.94 -27.91
CA ALA A 779 -31.99 14.67 -28.32
C ALA A 779 -32.61 13.33 -27.85
N GLN A 780 -31.89 12.42 -27.19
CA GLN A 780 -32.42 11.14 -26.69
C GLN A 780 -33.04 11.27 -25.28
N ARG A 781 -34.29 11.76 -25.27
CA ARG A 781 -35.15 12.13 -24.13
C ARG A 781 -35.58 10.95 -23.22
N SER A 782 -34.64 10.24 -22.59
CA SER A 782 -34.92 9.33 -21.47
C SER A 782 -34.34 9.89 -20.17
N PRO A 783 -35.05 9.82 -19.03
CA PRO A 783 -34.46 10.19 -17.73
C PRO A 783 -33.17 9.40 -17.48
N LEU A 784 -32.12 10.05 -16.97
CA LEU A 784 -30.83 9.37 -16.73
C LEU A 784 -30.92 8.35 -15.58
N LYS A 785 -31.99 8.40 -14.79
CA LYS A 785 -32.46 7.37 -13.84
C LYS A 785 -32.74 5.98 -14.44
N GLN A 786 -32.47 5.79 -15.74
CA GLN A 786 -32.52 4.52 -16.48
C GLN A 786 -31.24 4.26 -17.29
N LEU A 787 -30.13 4.92 -16.97
CA LEU A 787 -28.82 4.55 -17.53
C LEU A 787 -28.40 3.14 -17.04
N PRO A 788 -27.65 2.37 -17.84
CA PRO A 788 -26.89 1.22 -17.36
C PRO A 788 -25.78 1.65 -16.39
N ASP A 789 -25.16 0.68 -15.72
CA ASP A 789 -23.99 0.93 -14.87
C ASP A 789 -22.87 1.66 -15.65
N PRO A 790 -22.13 2.61 -15.04
CA PRO A 790 -21.14 3.44 -15.74
C PRO A 790 -20.06 2.62 -16.43
N GLN A 791 -19.84 2.87 -17.72
CA GLN A 791 -18.87 2.14 -18.54
C GLN A 791 -17.52 2.88 -18.60
N PRO A 792 -16.38 2.17 -18.77
CA PRO A 792 -15.06 2.79 -18.96
C PRO A 792 -15.01 3.79 -20.15
N THR A 793 -15.83 3.53 -21.17
CA THR A 793 -15.92 4.28 -22.43
C THR A 793 -16.93 5.44 -22.41
N ASP A 794 -17.65 5.66 -21.30
CA ASP A 794 -18.52 6.84 -21.16
C ASP A 794 -17.67 8.12 -21.18
N VAL A 795 -18.14 9.17 -21.84
CA VAL A 795 -17.42 10.45 -22.01
C VAL A 795 -17.82 11.47 -20.95
N LEU A 796 -16.86 12.30 -20.52
CA LEU A 796 -17.11 13.42 -19.62
C LEU A 796 -18.05 14.44 -20.27
N GLN A 797 -19.06 14.87 -19.51
CA GLN A 797 -19.91 16.01 -19.83
C GLN A 797 -19.97 16.94 -18.61
N LEU A 798 -19.80 18.23 -18.88
CA LEU A 798 -19.90 19.32 -17.92
C LEU A 798 -21.24 20.03 -18.10
N VAL A 799 -21.96 20.31 -17.02
CA VAL A 799 -23.14 21.19 -17.03
C VAL A 799 -22.86 22.42 -16.17
N VAL A 800 -22.85 23.60 -16.80
CA VAL A 800 -22.51 24.87 -16.13
C VAL A 800 -23.77 25.69 -15.90
N VAL A 801 -23.97 26.15 -14.68
CA VAL A 801 -25.09 27.04 -14.29
C VAL A 801 -24.53 28.30 -13.62
N THR A 802 -24.71 29.43 -14.30
CA THR A 802 -24.31 30.78 -13.85
C THR A 802 -25.52 31.61 -13.40
N PRO A 803 -25.35 32.77 -12.72
CA PRO A 803 -26.46 33.55 -12.17
C PRO A 803 -27.47 34.08 -13.22
N ASP A 804 -27.01 34.55 -14.39
CA ASP A 804 -27.85 35.22 -15.40
C ASP A 804 -27.72 34.64 -16.83
N GLY A 805 -26.73 33.78 -17.10
CA GLY A 805 -26.53 33.12 -18.38
C GLY A 805 -27.54 32.00 -18.71
N GLN A 806 -27.43 31.44 -19.92
CA GLN A 806 -28.11 30.18 -20.25
C GLN A 806 -27.26 29.00 -19.78
N PRO A 807 -27.84 27.99 -19.08
CA PRO A 807 -27.11 26.78 -18.71
C PRO A 807 -26.50 26.10 -19.94
N GLN A 808 -25.24 25.71 -19.87
CA GLN A 808 -24.53 25.06 -20.98
C GLN A 808 -24.21 23.61 -20.66
N GLN A 809 -24.31 22.73 -21.65
CA GLN A 809 -23.78 21.37 -21.61
C GLN A 809 -22.61 21.27 -22.58
N ILE A 810 -21.45 20.84 -22.09
CA ILE A 810 -20.22 20.70 -22.87
C ILE A 810 -19.75 19.26 -22.75
N GLU A 811 -19.72 18.55 -23.86
CA GLU A 811 -19.14 17.20 -23.94
C GLU A 811 -17.65 17.30 -24.22
N VAL A 812 -16.86 16.42 -23.61
CA VAL A 812 -15.40 16.34 -23.79
C VAL A 812 -15.06 14.93 -24.31
N PRO A 813 -15.25 14.65 -25.62
CA PRO A 813 -15.19 13.29 -26.15
C PRO A 813 -13.83 12.58 -26.00
N ALA A 814 -12.75 13.35 -25.83
CA ALA A 814 -11.42 12.80 -25.59
C ALA A 814 -11.24 12.20 -24.17
N ALA A 815 -12.04 12.68 -23.22
CA ALA A 815 -11.98 12.39 -21.80
C ALA A 815 -13.00 11.30 -21.42
N THR A 816 -12.62 10.03 -21.62
CA THR A 816 -13.44 8.88 -21.18
C THR A 816 -13.32 8.67 -19.68
N ARG A 817 -14.33 8.05 -19.05
CA ARG A 817 -14.39 7.76 -17.62
C ARG A 817 -13.11 7.08 -17.12
N GLU A 818 -12.64 6.06 -17.85
CA GLU A 818 -11.38 5.37 -17.57
C GLU A 818 -10.19 6.32 -17.48
N LYS A 819 -9.99 7.17 -18.50
CA LYS A 819 -8.87 8.13 -18.55
C LYS A 819 -8.96 9.19 -17.45
N VAL A 820 -10.15 9.74 -17.22
CA VAL A 820 -10.34 10.80 -16.23
C VAL A 820 -10.10 10.26 -14.82
N VAL A 821 -10.66 9.11 -14.47
CA VAL A 821 -10.45 8.48 -13.16
C VAL A 821 -8.99 8.06 -12.98
N ALA A 822 -8.34 7.53 -14.02
CA ALA A 822 -6.91 7.24 -13.99
C ALA A 822 -6.07 8.52 -13.76
N ALA A 823 -6.35 9.62 -14.46
CA ALA A 823 -5.63 10.88 -14.27
C ALA A 823 -5.84 11.48 -12.87
N VAL A 824 -7.05 11.40 -12.30
CA VAL A 824 -7.31 11.81 -10.90
C VAL A 824 -6.45 10.99 -9.93
N ARG A 825 -6.41 9.67 -10.10
CA ARG A 825 -5.61 8.78 -9.28
C ARG A 825 -4.11 9.04 -9.43
N SER A 826 -3.61 9.25 -10.65
CA SER A 826 -2.21 9.63 -10.88
C SER A 826 -1.86 10.96 -10.22
N LEU A 827 -2.70 11.99 -10.34
CA LEU A 827 -2.49 13.28 -9.67
C LEU A 827 -2.46 13.11 -8.14
N GLN A 828 -3.34 12.29 -7.57
CA GLN A 828 -3.36 11.98 -6.14
C GLN A 828 -2.07 11.27 -5.69
N ILE A 829 -1.60 10.28 -6.44
CA ILE A 829 -0.35 9.57 -6.15
C ILE A 829 0.83 10.55 -6.19
N GLU A 830 1.00 11.29 -7.29
CA GLU A 830 2.08 12.26 -7.49
C GLU A 830 2.15 13.33 -6.39
N LEU A 831 0.99 13.81 -5.92
CA LEU A 831 0.95 14.82 -4.86
C LEU A 831 1.22 14.26 -3.46
N THR A 832 0.90 12.99 -3.19
CA THR A 832 0.94 12.41 -1.84
C THR A 832 2.18 11.58 -1.55
N ASP A 833 2.75 10.94 -2.57
CA ASP A 833 4.05 10.27 -2.53
C ASP A 833 5.08 11.23 -1.90
N ARG A 834 5.74 10.78 -0.83
CA ARG A 834 6.73 11.59 -0.10
C ARG A 834 7.91 11.99 -0.97
N THR A 835 8.24 11.11 -1.90
CA THR A 835 9.46 11.18 -2.68
C THR A 835 9.30 12.19 -3.84
N ARG A 836 8.13 12.20 -4.50
CA ARG A 836 7.82 13.09 -5.63
C ARG A 836 7.52 14.55 -5.24
N ARG A 837 7.44 14.91 -3.95
CA ARG A 837 7.14 16.29 -3.49
C ARG A 837 8.21 17.33 -3.83
N ARG A 838 9.39 16.87 -4.26
CA ARG A 838 10.47 17.73 -4.77
C ARG A 838 10.38 17.93 -6.30
N LEU A 839 9.54 17.14 -6.98
CA LEU A 839 9.38 17.14 -8.44
C LEU A 839 8.15 17.95 -8.87
N THR A 840 8.06 18.22 -10.17
CA THR A 840 6.91 18.87 -10.84
C THR A 840 6.13 17.91 -11.74
N THR A 841 6.39 16.60 -11.63
CA THR A 841 5.75 15.52 -12.42
C THR A 841 4.23 15.47 -12.28
N TYR A 842 3.68 15.95 -11.16
CA TYR A 842 2.23 16.13 -10.96
C TYR A 842 1.59 17.11 -11.95
N LEU A 843 2.35 18.07 -12.51
CA LEU A 843 1.82 19.10 -13.41
C LEU A 843 1.22 18.50 -14.68
N GLN A 844 1.74 17.39 -15.21
CA GLN A 844 1.21 16.78 -16.43
C GLN A 844 -0.25 16.30 -16.25
N TYR A 845 -0.55 15.70 -15.11
CA TYR A 845 -1.89 15.19 -14.78
C TYR A 845 -2.80 16.34 -14.36
N SER A 846 -2.25 17.31 -13.62
CA SER A 846 -2.96 18.54 -13.24
C SER A 846 -3.43 19.34 -14.46
N GLN A 847 -2.56 19.53 -15.46
CA GLN A 847 -2.87 20.19 -16.74
C GLN A 847 -3.89 19.40 -17.55
N GLN A 848 -3.70 18.10 -17.71
CA GLN A 848 -4.67 17.25 -18.42
C GLN A 848 -6.07 17.28 -17.78
N LEU A 849 -6.15 17.33 -16.45
CA LEU A 849 -7.42 17.46 -15.73
C LEU A 849 -8.01 18.88 -15.84
N TYR A 850 -7.17 19.92 -15.88
CA TYR A 850 -7.59 21.30 -16.15
C TYR A 850 -8.20 21.43 -17.55
N ASP A 851 -7.53 20.89 -18.58
CA ASP A 851 -7.97 20.87 -19.98
C ASP A 851 -9.32 20.15 -20.17
N TRP A 852 -9.62 19.17 -19.33
CA TRP A 852 -10.87 18.42 -19.39
C TRP A 852 -12.00 19.00 -18.53
N LEU A 853 -11.70 19.61 -17.39
CA LEU A 853 -12.70 20.04 -16.41
C LEU A 853 -12.96 21.55 -16.41
N ILE A 854 -11.97 22.37 -16.77
CA ILE A 854 -11.96 23.82 -16.54
C ILE A 854 -11.83 24.60 -17.85
N ALA A 855 -10.82 24.32 -18.67
CA ALA A 855 -10.61 25.00 -19.96
C ALA A 855 -11.87 25.04 -20.86
N PRO A 856 -12.72 23.99 -20.95
CA PRO A 856 -13.93 24.02 -21.78
C PRO A 856 -15.00 24.99 -21.26
N ILE A 857 -14.97 25.33 -19.97
CA ILE A 857 -15.99 26.17 -19.31
C ILE A 857 -15.54 27.61 -19.05
N GLU A 858 -14.23 27.91 -19.15
CA GLU A 858 -13.68 29.26 -18.97
C GLU A 858 -14.40 30.36 -19.76
N PRO A 859 -14.79 30.19 -21.04
CA PRO A 859 -15.50 31.25 -21.77
C PRO A 859 -16.86 31.60 -21.14
N VAL A 860 -17.49 30.64 -20.45
CA VAL A 860 -18.75 30.82 -19.72
C VAL A 860 -18.50 31.53 -18.38
N LEU A 861 -17.44 31.15 -17.67
CA LEU A 861 -17.05 31.76 -16.39
C LEU A 861 -16.62 33.22 -16.56
N ALA A 862 -15.81 33.51 -17.59
CA ALA A 862 -15.33 34.85 -17.90
C ALA A 862 -16.43 35.80 -18.39
N ALA A 863 -17.49 35.28 -19.03
CA ALA A 863 -18.61 36.10 -19.52
C ALA A 863 -19.46 36.73 -18.41
N GLU A 864 -19.46 36.14 -17.21
CA GLU A 864 -20.24 36.59 -16.04
C GLU A 864 -19.39 36.97 -14.82
N ASP A 865 -18.06 37.14 -14.99
CA ASP A 865 -17.13 37.55 -13.91
C ASP A 865 -17.22 36.61 -12.69
N ILE A 866 -17.28 35.30 -12.95
CA ILE A 866 -17.39 34.27 -11.92
C ILE A 866 -16.09 34.19 -11.10
N GLY A 867 -16.18 34.39 -9.79
CA GLY A 867 -15.05 34.24 -8.86
C GLY A 867 -15.12 33.02 -7.93
N HIS A 868 -16.20 32.23 -8.01
CA HIS A 868 -16.34 30.98 -7.28
C HIS A 868 -16.92 29.85 -8.15
N ILE A 869 -16.31 28.67 -8.09
CA ILE A 869 -16.76 27.45 -8.76
C ILE A 869 -17.12 26.42 -7.68
N SER A 870 -18.39 26.01 -7.65
CA SER A 870 -18.84 24.88 -6.83
C SER A 870 -19.02 23.65 -7.71
N MET A 871 -18.18 22.64 -7.48
CA MET A 871 -18.14 21.40 -8.25
C MET A 871 -19.09 20.37 -7.65
N ILE A 872 -19.92 19.74 -8.50
CA ILE A 872 -20.82 18.65 -8.13
C ILE A 872 -20.43 17.44 -8.99
N MET A 873 -19.82 16.43 -8.36
CA MET A 873 -18.99 15.45 -9.06
C MET A 873 -19.46 14.00 -8.94
N ALA A 874 -19.33 13.25 -10.04
CA ALA A 874 -19.62 11.82 -10.14
C ALA A 874 -18.64 10.95 -9.33
N PRO A 875 -18.95 9.67 -9.05
CA PRO A 875 -18.02 8.74 -8.39
C PRO A 875 -16.70 8.59 -9.17
N GLY A 876 -15.57 8.60 -8.45
CA GLY A 876 -14.21 8.62 -8.98
C GLY A 876 -13.63 10.03 -9.19
N LEU A 877 -14.44 11.08 -9.00
CA LEU A 877 -14.01 12.48 -9.07
C LEU A 877 -14.10 13.20 -7.72
N ARG A 878 -14.83 12.64 -6.73
CA ARG A 878 -15.19 13.33 -5.48
C ARG A 878 -14.00 13.59 -4.56
N SER A 879 -12.89 12.88 -4.76
CA SER A 879 -11.62 13.03 -4.05
C SER A 879 -10.57 13.86 -4.82
N LEU A 880 -10.92 14.43 -5.99
CA LEU A 880 -10.00 15.23 -6.80
C LEU A 880 -9.50 16.47 -6.01
N PRO A 881 -8.17 16.69 -5.89
CA PRO A 881 -7.63 17.91 -5.29
C PRO A 881 -7.80 19.10 -6.23
N LEU A 882 -9.02 19.64 -6.29
CA LEU A 882 -9.43 20.72 -7.19
C LEU A 882 -8.44 21.89 -7.17
N ALA A 883 -7.95 22.28 -6.00
CA ALA A 883 -7.03 23.41 -5.85
C ALA A 883 -5.68 23.21 -6.59
N ALA A 884 -5.25 21.96 -6.80
CA ALA A 884 -4.00 21.63 -7.49
C ALA A 884 -4.12 21.59 -9.02
N LEU A 885 -5.31 21.80 -9.61
CA LEU A 885 -5.48 21.91 -11.08
C LEU A 885 -4.73 23.15 -11.60
N HIS A 886 -4.08 23.05 -12.75
CA HIS A 886 -3.10 24.02 -13.25
C HIS A 886 -3.25 24.18 -14.76
N ASP A 887 -3.33 25.40 -15.28
CA ASP A 887 -3.62 25.67 -16.71
C ASP A 887 -2.39 25.52 -17.64
N GLY A 888 -1.19 25.51 -17.06
CA GLY A 888 0.09 25.52 -17.76
C GLY A 888 1.03 26.62 -17.25
N GLU A 889 0.46 27.69 -16.69
CA GLU A 889 1.17 28.85 -16.14
C GLU A 889 0.87 29.07 -14.64
N GLN A 890 -0.33 28.74 -14.17
CA GLN A 890 -0.85 29.06 -12.83
C GLN A 890 -1.84 28.00 -12.31
N PHE A 891 -2.05 27.96 -11.00
CA PHE A 891 -3.07 27.11 -10.39
C PHE A 891 -4.47 27.73 -10.46
N ILE A 892 -5.52 26.91 -10.53
CA ILE A 892 -6.93 27.36 -10.58
C ILE A 892 -7.29 28.31 -9.43
N ILE A 893 -6.67 28.13 -8.25
CA ILE A 893 -6.90 28.97 -7.07
C ILE A 893 -6.40 30.41 -7.22
N GLU A 894 -5.57 30.71 -8.23
CA GLU A 894 -5.13 32.08 -8.50
C GLU A 894 -6.27 32.90 -9.12
N ASN A 895 -7.10 32.26 -9.95
CA ASN A 895 -8.26 32.86 -10.62
C ASN A 895 -9.58 32.70 -9.84
N TYR A 896 -9.85 31.51 -9.29
CA TYR A 896 -11.17 31.15 -8.74
C TYR A 896 -11.07 30.58 -7.32
N SER A 897 -12.04 30.87 -6.46
CA SER A 897 -12.26 30.04 -5.27
C SER A 897 -13.01 28.76 -5.67
N VAL A 898 -12.63 27.61 -5.10
CA VAL A 898 -13.20 26.31 -5.46
C VAL A 898 -13.75 25.58 -4.24
N GLY A 899 -14.76 24.75 -4.44
CA GLY A 899 -15.34 23.91 -3.39
C GLY A 899 -16.15 22.75 -3.97
N LEU A 900 -16.36 21.72 -3.15
CA LEU A 900 -17.15 20.53 -3.48
C LEU A 900 -18.55 20.66 -2.87
N MET A 901 -19.59 20.37 -3.64
CA MET A 901 -20.96 20.29 -3.13
C MET A 901 -21.55 18.90 -3.48
N PRO A 902 -22.11 18.16 -2.51
CA PRO A 902 -22.68 16.83 -2.79
C PRO A 902 -23.89 16.92 -3.73
N SER A 903 -24.78 17.89 -3.51
CA SER A 903 -25.83 18.33 -4.43
C SER A 903 -26.40 19.66 -3.93
N LEU A 904 -27.09 20.41 -4.80
CA LEU A 904 -27.77 21.63 -4.39
C LEU A 904 -28.98 21.33 -3.49
N ALA A 905 -29.70 20.23 -3.74
CA ALA A 905 -30.85 19.78 -2.94
C ALA A 905 -30.49 19.44 -1.49
N LEU A 906 -29.31 18.85 -1.24
CA LEU A 906 -28.85 18.49 0.11
C LEU A 906 -28.10 19.63 0.83
N THR A 907 -27.86 20.77 0.17
CA THR A 907 -27.03 21.85 0.73
C THR A 907 -27.85 23.06 1.14
N ASP A 908 -27.74 23.48 2.40
CA ASP A 908 -28.33 24.72 2.88
C ASP A 908 -27.51 25.95 2.46
N THR A 909 -27.91 26.54 1.34
CA THR A 909 -27.24 27.66 0.68
C THR A 909 -27.48 29.04 1.31
N ARG A 910 -28.20 29.15 2.43
CA ARG A 910 -28.45 30.47 3.06
C ARG A 910 -27.16 31.02 3.67
N TYR A 911 -26.71 32.16 3.19
CA TYR A 911 -25.50 32.87 3.65
C TYR A 911 -25.57 33.32 5.12
N THR A 912 -24.45 33.13 5.83
CA THR A 912 -24.20 33.61 7.20
C THR A 912 -22.81 34.24 7.29
N ASP A 913 -22.69 35.46 7.84
CA ASP A 913 -21.41 36.15 8.01
C ASP A 913 -20.63 35.59 9.22
N VAL A 914 -19.73 34.63 8.97
CA VAL A 914 -18.91 33.96 9.99
C VAL A 914 -17.64 34.73 10.41
N ARG A 915 -17.39 35.95 9.89
CA ARG A 915 -16.17 36.73 10.21
C ARG A 915 -16.04 37.10 11.68
N ARG A 916 -17.15 37.13 12.42
CA ARG A 916 -17.19 37.39 13.87
C ARG A 916 -17.74 36.22 14.69
N ALA A 917 -17.89 35.04 14.09
CA ALA A 917 -18.34 33.84 14.79
C ALA A 917 -17.37 33.44 15.92
N LEU A 918 -17.93 32.97 17.04
CA LEU A 918 -17.17 32.31 18.09
C LEU A 918 -16.70 30.93 17.60
N VAL A 919 -15.49 30.55 18.00
CA VAL A 919 -14.87 29.27 17.65
C VAL A 919 -14.83 28.36 18.88
N LEU A 920 -15.29 27.11 18.73
CA LEU A 920 -14.96 26.04 19.66
C LEU A 920 -13.84 25.20 19.04
N ALA A 921 -12.64 25.27 19.61
CA ALA A 921 -11.46 24.59 19.07
C ALA A 921 -11.03 23.46 20.01
N MET A 922 -11.18 22.21 19.58
CA MET A 922 -10.93 21.02 20.40
C MET A 922 -9.95 20.08 19.71
N GLY A 923 -9.17 19.32 20.46
CA GLY A 923 -8.24 18.36 19.87
C GLY A 923 -7.52 17.45 20.86
N ALA A 924 -6.78 16.49 20.33
CA ALA A 924 -5.89 15.60 21.07
C ALA A 924 -4.50 15.61 20.43
N SER A 925 -3.46 15.74 21.27
CA SER A 925 -2.05 15.65 20.86
C SER A 925 -1.44 14.29 21.17
N GLU A 926 -2.04 13.54 22.09
CA GLU A 926 -1.54 12.26 22.60
C GLU A 926 -2.54 11.14 22.29
N PHE A 927 -2.03 9.98 21.88
CA PHE A 927 -2.83 8.82 21.48
C PHE A 927 -2.13 7.51 21.90
N THR A 928 -2.92 6.45 22.12
CA THR A 928 -2.42 5.12 22.51
C THR A 928 -2.10 4.21 21.32
N ASP A 929 -2.71 4.50 20.18
CA ASP A 929 -2.93 3.62 19.03
C ASP A 929 -2.83 4.38 17.70
N GLN A 930 -2.29 5.60 17.75
CA GLN A 930 -2.01 6.49 16.62
C GLN A 930 -0.73 7.31 16.92
N PRO A 931 -0.06 7.89 15.91
CA PRO A 931 1.04 8.83 16.13
C PRO A 931 0.58 10.08 16.91
N ALA A 932 1.45 10.63 17.75
CA ALA A 932 1.21 11.91 18.42
C ALA A 932 1.08 13.07 17.41
N LEU A 933 0.31 14.10 17.77
CA LEU A 933 0.15 15.34 17.02
C LEU A 933 0.61 16.53 17.89
N PRO A 934 1.93 16.74 18.03
CA PRO A 934 2.50 17.73 18.94
C PRO A 934 2.17 19.20 18.56
N ALA A 935 1.72 19.50 17.34
CA ALA A 935 1.34 20.86 16.93
C ALA A 935 -0.06 21.26 17.39
N VAL A 936 -0.94 20.30 17.71
CA VAL A 936 -2.32 20.54 18.16
C VAL A 936 -2.44 21.54 19.32
N PRO A 937 -1.65 21.46 20.42
CA PRO A 937 -1.75 22.43 21.52
C PRO A 937 -1.40 23.86 21.08
N PHE A 938 -0.44 23.99 20.15
CA PHE A 938 -0.03 25.27 19.56
C PHE A 938 -1.10 25.80 18.60
N GLU A 939 -1.63 24.96 17.70
CA GLU A 939 -2.74 25.27 16.77
C GLU A 939 -3.95 25.82 17.53
N LEU A 940 -4.48 25.06 18.50
CA LEU A 940 -5.64 25.43 19.29
C LEU A 940 -5.43 26.75 20.06
N SER A 941 -4.22 27.01 20.56
CA SER A 941 -3.88 28.25 21.27
C SER A 941 -3.76 29.47 20.34
N THR A 942 -3.32 29.26 19.09
CA THR A 942 -3.19 30.31 18.07
C THR A 942 -4.57 30.71 17.55
N ILE A 943 -5.42 29.73 17.23
CA ILE A 943 -6.81 29.96 16.83
C ILE A 943 -7.58 30.63 17.97
N VAL A 944 -7.61 30.03 19.16
CA VAL A 944 -8.34 30.53 20.35
C VAL A 944 -7.36 31.07 21.39
N GLY A 945 -6.91 32.29 21.12
CA GLY A 945 -5.98 33.05 21.96
C GLY A 945 -5.44 34.28 21.23
N THR A 946 -5.07 34.10 19.96
CA THR A 946 -4.54 35.18 19.09
C THR A 946 -5.55 35.61 18.04
N LEU A 947 -6.08 34.67 17.25
CA LEU A 947 -6.85 34.99 16.04
C LEU A 947 -8.35 35.19 16.27
N ARG A 948 -8.97 34.38 17.14
CA ARG A 948 -10.42 34.32 17.32
C ARG A 948 -10.83 34.34 18.80
N GLN A 949 -12.05 34.81 19.04
CA GLN A 949 -12.73 34.63 20.33
C GLN A 949 -13.42 33.26 20.35
N GLY A 950 -13.34 32.57 21.47
CA GLY A 950 -13.76 31.18 21.54
C GLY A 950 -13.42 30.49 22.86
N GLN A 951 -13.62 29.17 22.86
CA GLN A 951 -13.23 28.25 23.92
C GLN A 951 -12.34 27.16 23.32
N ARG A 952 -11.41 26.61 24.11
CA ARG A 952 -10.56 25.50 23.67
C ARG A 952 -10.48 24.34 24.65
N ASN A 953 -10.41 23.13 24.12
CA ASN A 953 -10.34 21.88 24.89
C ASN A 953 -9.24 20.97 24.31
N LEU A 954 -8.33 20.49 25.15
CA LEU A 954 -7.24 19.59 24.79
C LEU A 954 -7.37 18.26 25.56
N ASN A 955 -6.91 17.17 24.95
CA ASN A 955 -6.73 15.84 25.55
C ASN A 955 -7.94 15.39 26.39
N GLU A 956 -7.83 15.26 27.72
CA GLU A 956 -8.90 14.75 28.59
C GLU A 956 -10.20 15.58 28.55
N SER A 957 -10.13 16.82 28.09
CA SER A 957 -11.31 17.67 27.90
C SER A 957 -11.94 17.56 26.51
N PHE A 958 -11.27 16.94 25.54
CA PHE A 958 -11.76 16.70 24.19
C PHE A 958 -12.58 15.40 24.11
N THR A 959 -13.83 15.49 24.58
CA THR A 959 -14.83 14.40 24.51
C THR A 959 -16.09 14.87 23.78
N PRO A 960 -16.89 13.95 23.19
CA PRO A 960 -18.18 14.28 22.59
C PRO A 960 -19.14 14.98 23.57
N GLN A 961 -19.09 14.62 24.85
CA GLN A 961 -19.95 15.17 25.88
C GLN A 961 -19.54 16.60 26.25
N THR A 962 -18.22 16.89 26.32
CA THR A 962 -17.74 18.28 26.47
C THR A 962 -18.22 19.13 25.29
N LEU A 963 -18.01 18.66 24.05
CA LEU A 963 -18.38 19.34 22.82
C LEU A 963 -19.86 19.75 22.84
N VAL A 964 -20.77 18.79 23.09
CA VAL A 964 -22.21 19.07 23.19
C VAL A 964 -22.51 20.05 24.31
N SER A 965 -21.85 19.95 25.47
CA SER A 965 -22.12 20.83 26.61
C SER A 965 -21.70 22.28 26.40
N GLU A 966 -20.53 22.53 25.78
CA GLU A 966 -20.03 23.87 25.48
C GLU A 966 -20.91 24.54 24.39
N ARG A 967 -21.31 23.79 23.36
CA ARG A 967 -22.20 24.27 22.29
C ARG A 967 -23.65 24.55 22.73
N GLN A 968 -24.09 23.94 23.83
CA GLN A 968 -25.38 24.25 24.46
C GLN A 968 -25.29 25.44 25.45
N ALA A 969 -24.08 25.87 25.82
CA ALA A 969 -23.85 27.02 26.66
C ALA A 969 -23.74 28.34 25.85
N ASP A 970 -23.00 28.31 24.74
CA ASP A 970 -22.73 29.47 23.87
C ASP A 970 -22.83 29.11 22.37
N ASP A 971 -23.16 30.10 21.53
CA ASP A 971 -23.41 29.95 20.09
C ASP A 971 -22.10 29.84 19.26
N TYR A 972 -21.42 28.71 19.38
CA TYR A 972 -20.24 28.38 18.58
C TYR A 972 -20.63 27.93 17.16
N GLN A 973 -20.66 28.89 16.25
CA GLN A 973 -20.97 28.71 14.82
C GLN A 973 -19.79 28.09 14.04
N VAL A 974 -18.56 28.15 14.55
CA VAL A 974 -17.40 27.47 13.97
C VAL A 974 -16.87 26.44 14.96
N LEU A 975 -16.74 25.20 14.52
CA LEU A 975 -16.18 24.08 15.28
C LEU A 975 -14.89 23.62 14.60
N HIS A 976 -13.80 23.50 15.35
CA HIS A 976 -12.51 23.05 14.86
C HIS A 976 -12.04 21.85 15.66
N LEU A 977 -11.76 20.75 14.98
CA LEU A 977 -11.33 19.47 15.55
C LEU A 977 -9.92 19.13 15.03
N ALA A 978 -8.96 19.16 15.95
CA ALA A 978 -7.55 18.89 15.70
C ALA A 978 -7.18 17.51 16.27
N THR A 979 -7.39 16.48 15.46
CA THR A 979 -7.22 15.06 15.81
C THR A 979 -7.23 14.19 14.57
N HIS A 980 -6.77 12.94 14.70
CA HIS A 980 -6.89 11.93 13.64
C HIS A 980 -8.37 11.64 13.30
N GLY A 981 -8.68 11.65 12.00
CA GLY A 981 -9.92 11.12 11.47
C GLY A 981 -9.67 10.40 10.15
N GLU A 982 -10.39 9.31 9.89
CA GLU A 982 -10.14 8.46 8.72
C GLU A 982 -11.44 8.06 8.03
N PHE A 983 -11.54 8.34 6.72
CA PHE A 983 -12.59 7.83 5.85
C PHE A 983 -12.12 6.54 5.20
N ARG A 984 -12.69 5.41 5.64
CA ARG A 984 -12.33 4.05 5.22
C ARG A 984 -13.36 3.45 4.27
N PRO A 985 -12.96 2.53 3.38
CA PRO A 985 -13.88 1.77 2.55
C PRO A 985 -14.90 0.94 3.37
N GLY A 986 -16.03 0.61 2.75
CA GLY A 986 -17.05 -0.27 3.33
C GLY A 986 -18.13 0.44 4.16
N GLY A 987 -18.24 1.77 4.04
CA GLY A 987 -19.39 2.55 4.55
C GLY A 987 -19.12 3.37 5.82
N PRO A 988 -20.12 4.13 6.30
CA PRO A 988 -19.95 5.10 7.39
C PRO A 988 -19.40 4.52 8.69
N ALA A 989 -19.86 3.32 9.09
CA ALA A 989 -19.46 2.70 10.35
C ALA A 989 -17.96 2.31 10.42
N ASN A 990 -17.29 2.19 9.27
CA ASN A 990 -15.84 1.91 9.20
C ASN A 990 -14.99 3.18 9.32
N SER A 991 -15.57 4.35 9.06
CA SER A 991 -14.91 5.66 9.12
C SER A 991 -15.08 6.28 10.51
N TYR A 992 -14.08 7.02 11.03
CA TYR A 992 -14.15 7.56 12.39
C TYR A 992 -13.40 8.87 12.61
N ILE A 993 -13.78 9.57 13.69
CA ILE A 993 -13.04 10.68 14.32
C ILE A 993 -12.52 10.18 15.67
N GLN A 994 -11.24 10.37 15.96
CA GLN A 994 -10.63 10.01 17.24
C GLN A 994 -10.87 11.12 18.28
N PHE A 995 -11.80 10.91 19.22
CA PHE A 995 -11.84 11.70 20.45
C PHE A 995 -10.90 11.09 21.50
N TRP A 996 -10.68 11.79 22.61
CA TRP A 996 -9.83 11.29 23.69
C TRP A 996 -10.35 9.99 24.33
N ASP A 997 -11.66 9.91 24.54
CA ASP A 997 -12.31 8.80 25.27
C ASP A 997 -12.75 7.64 24.36
N ARG A 998 -12.98 7.90 23.07
CA ARG A 998 -13.41 6.89 22.08
C ARG A 998 -13.16 7.33 20.63
N ARG A 999 -13.13 6.36 19.71
CA ARG A 999 -13.43 6.60 18.29
C ARG A 999 -14.94 6.80 18.12
N LEU A 1000 -15.33 7.88 17.46
CA LEU A 1000 -16.71 8.15 17.06
C LEU A 1000 -16.85 7.84 15.56
N SER A 1001 -17.68 6.88 15.18
CA SER A 1001 -17.83 6.51 13.77
C SER A 1001 -18.68 7.52 12.98
N LEU A 1002 -18.59 7.52 11.65
CA LEU A 1002 -19.22 8.55 10.80
C LEU A 1002 -20.76 8.51 10.89
N ASP A 1003 -21.35 7.33 11.10
CA ASP A 1003 -22.78 7.13 11.40
C ASP A 1003 -23.20 7.66 12.79
N GLN A 1004 -22.25 7.87 13.71
CA GLN A 1004 -22.48 8.40 15.05
C GLN A 1004 -22.29 9.93 15.16
N ILE A 1005 -21.81 10.63 14.12
CA ILE A 1005 -21.68 12.10 14.17
C ILE A 1005 -22.99 12.82 14.52
N PRO A 1006 -24.20 12.37 14.10
CA PRO A 1006 -25.46 12.96 14.57
C PRO A 1006 -25.65 13.01 16.10
N GLU A 1007 -24.93 12.18 16.89
CA GLU A 1007 -24.90 12.27 18.36
C GLU A 1007 -24.39 13.64 18.86
N LEU A 1008 -23.52 14.31 18.08
CA LEU A 1008 -22.90 15.60 18.41
C LEU A 1008 -23.83 16.81 18.26
N GLN A 1009 -25.04 16.64 17.70
CA GLN A 1009 -26.07 17.69 17.60
C GLN A 1009 -25.55 19.00 16.97
N LEU A 1010 -24.76 18.89 15.89
CA LEU A 1010 -24.11 20.05 15.25
C LEU A 1010 -25.10 20.99 14.51
N ASN A 1011 -26.37 20.62 14.44
CA ASN A 1011 -27.46 21.41 13.87
C ASN A 1011 -28.30 22.19 14.90
N ASP A 1012 -28.14 21.94 16.21
CA ASP A 1012 -28.83 22.69 17.28
C ASP A 1012 -27.87 23.04 18.45
N PRO A 1013 -27.39 24.30 18.59
CA PRO A 1013 -27.48 25.38 17.60
C PRO A 1013 -26.76 25.01 16.28
N PRO A 1014 -26.96 25.73 15.16
CA PRO A 1014 -26.35 25.37 13.88
C PRO A 1014 -24.84 25.69 13.81
N VAL A 1015 -24.03 24.72 13.39
CA VAL A 1015 -22.64 24.95 12.95
C VAL A 1015 -22.61 25.39 11.48
N GLU A 1016 -22.02 26.56 11.24
CA GLU A 1016 -21.82 27.16 9.93
C GLU A 1016 -20.55 26.59 9.24
N LEU A 1017 -19.55 26.20 10.02
CA LEU A 1017 -18.31 25.56 9.55
C LEU A 1017 -17.76 24.55 10.57
N LEU A 1018 -17.61 23.30 10.14
CA LEU A 1018 -16.76 22.29 10.79
C LEU A 1018 -15.38 22.31 10.12
N VAL A 1019 -14.30 22.32 10.90
CA VAL A 1019 -12.92 22.17 10.42
C VAL A 1019 -12.31 20.91 11.03
N MET A 1020 -11.78 20.03 10.19
CA MET A 1020 -11.06 18.83 10.57
C MET A 1020 -9.59 19.01 10.15
N SER A 1021 -8.66 19.31 11.07
CA SER A 1021 -7.29 19.66 10.67
C SER A 1021 -6.43 18.45 10.30
N ALA A 1022 -6.62 17.28 10.91
CA ALA A 1022 -5.78 16.08 10.68
C ALA A 1022 -6.56 14.84 10.19
N CYS A 1023 -7.38 14.99 9.15
CA CYS A 1023 -8.08 13.86 8.51
C CYS A 1023 -7.28 13.19 7.37
N LYS A 1024 -7.64 11.96 7.05
CA LYS A 1024 -7.22 11.23 5.84
C LYS A 1024 -8.43 10.58 5.17
N THR A 1025 -8.51 10.65 3.84
CA THR A 1025 -9.47 9.87 3.04
C THR A 1025 -8.73 8.73 2.32
N ALA A 1026 -9.36 7.56 2.19
CA ALA A 1026 -8.85 6.51 1.32
C ALA A 1026 -8.99 6.94 -0.15
N LEU A 1027 -7.87 7.37 -0.74
CA LEU A 1027 -7.80 7.85 -2.12
C LEU A 1027 -8.16 6.73 -3.11
N GLY A 1028 -8.92 7.07 -4.15
CA GLY A 1028 -9.36 6.12 -5.17
C GLY A 1028 -10.51 5.16 -4.78
N ASP A 1029 -11.02 5.20 -3.54
CA ASP A 1029 -12.18 4.38 -3.13
C ASP A 1029 -13.50 5.17 -3.18
N THR A 1030 -14.45 4.69 -3.98
CA THR A 1030 -15.75 5.35 -4.19
C THR A 1030 -16.64 5.41 -2.95
N SER A 1031 -16.44 4.51 -1.98
CA SER A 1031 -17.21 4.49 -0.73
C SER A 1031 -16.60 5.40 0.35
N ALA A 1032 -15.28 5.59 0.35
CA ALA A 1032 -14.61 6.61 1.16
C ALA A 1032 -14.85 8.03 0.59
N GLU A 1033 -14.85 8.17 -0.74
CA GLU A 1033 -15.27 9.38 -1.47
C GLU A 1033 -16.68 9.84 -1.05
N LEU A 1034 -17.63 8.91 -0.93
CA LEU A 1034 -18.99 9.22 -0.47
C LEU A 1034 -19.02 9.70 0.99
N GLY A 1035 -18.25 9.04 1.86
CA GLY A 1035 -18.08 9.44 3.26
C GLY A 1035 -17.55 10.86 3.39
N PHE A 1036 -16.54 11.21 2.57
CA PHE A 1036 -15.90 12.52 2.55
C PHE A 1036 -16.77 13.61 1.90
N ALA A 1037 -17.28 13.38 0.68
CA ALA A 1037 -18.08 14.35 -0.06
C ALA A 1037 -19.45 14.63 0.57
N GLY A 1038 -19.94 13.71 1.40
CA GLY A 1038 -21.15 13.90 2.20
C GLY A 1038 -20.88 14.33 3.66
N LEU A 1039 -19.64 14.57 4.06
CA LEU A 1039 -19.26 14.89 5.46
C LEU A 1039 -20.11 16.01 6.06
N ALA A 1040 -20.30 17.11 5.32
CA ALA A 1040 -21.11 18.24 5.80
C ALA A 1040 -22.59 17.85 6.03
N VAL A 1041 -23.16 17.07 5.11
CA VAL A 1041 -24.55 16.60 5.16
C VAL A 1041 -24.76 15.63 6.33
N GLN A 1042 -23.87 14.64 6.46
CA GLN A 1042 -23.91 13.65 7.55
C GLN A 1042 -23.66 14.27 8.92
N ALA A 1043 -22.80 15.28 8.99
CA ALA A 1043 -22.56 16.03 10.22
C ALA A 1043 -23.70 17.01 10.56
N GLY A 1044 -24.61 17.30 9.63
CA GLY A 1044 -25.69 18.28 9.82
C GLY A 1044 -25.18 19.73 9.88
N VAL A 1045 -24.02 20.01 9.29
CA VAL A 1045 -23.38 21.34 9.27
C VAL A 1045 -23.49 21.95 7.87
N ARG A 1046 -23.41 23.27 7.75
CA ARG A 1046 -23.51 23.89 6.40
C ARG A 1046 -22.31 23.61 5.50
N SER A 1047 -21.13 23.50 6.11
CA SER A 1047 -19.90 23.17 5.38
C SER A 1047 -18.88 22.53 6.31
N ALA A 1048 -18.08 21.63 5.74
CA ALA A 1048 -16.95 21.00 6.40
C ALA A 1048 -15.67 21.26 5.59
N LEU A 1049 -14.61 21.73 6.26
CA LEU A 1049 -13.26 21.82 5.73
C LEU A 1049 -12.48 20.59 6.23
N ALA A 1050 -12.00 19.75 5.31
CA ALA A 1050 -11.30 18.53 5.65
C ALA A 1050 -10.20 18.20 4.61
N SER A 1051 -9.23 17.41 5.03
CA SER A 1051 -8.10 16.96 4.22
C SER A 1051 -8.38 15.63 3.48
N LEU A 1052 -8.04 15.60 2.21
CA LEU A 1052 -8.11 14.45 1.30
C LEU A 1052 -7.10 13.36 1.68
N TRP A 1053 -5.92 13.74 2.17
CA TRP A 1053 -4.86 12.82 2.60
C TRP A 1053 -4.24 13.29 3.91
N GLN A 1054 -3.43 12.40 4.51
CA GLN A 1054 -2.67 12.73 5.70
C GLN A 1054 -1.62 13.80 5.36
N VAL A 1055 -1.77 14.96 6.01
CA VAL A 1055 -0.86 16.11 5.91
C VAL A 1055 0.13 16.13 7.08
N SER A 1056 1.12 17.01 7.02
CA SER A 1056 2.05 17.24 8.13
C SER A 1056 1.42 18.15 9.19
N ASP A 1057 1.65 17.84 10.46
CA ASP A 1057 1.03 18.46 11.63
C ASP A 1057 1.41 19.95 11.77
N LEU A 1058 2.69 20.29 11.63
CA LEU A 1058 3.20 21.65 11.79
C LEU A 1058 2.78 22.59 10.63
N GLU A 1059 2.87 22.13 9.39
CA GLU A 1059 2.43 22.88 8.20
C GLU A 1059 0.91 23.07 8.19
N THR A 1060 0.15 22.11 8.73
CA THR A 1060 -1.30 22.25 8.95
C THR A 1060 -1.61 23.37 9.93
N ALA A 1061 -0.91 23.45 11.07
CA ALA A 1061 -1.07 24.55 12.00
C ALA A 1061 -0.77 25.93 11.34
N GLY A 1062 0.20 25.97 10.42
CA GLY A 1062 0.48 27.12 9.55
C GLY A 1062 -0.70 27.50 8.63
N LEU A 1063 -1.20 26.54 7.85
CA LEU A 1063 -2.36 26.74 6.98
C LEU A 1063 -3.59 27.19 7.78
N MET A 1064 -3.82 26.63 8.96
CA MET A 1064 -4.98 26.95 9.80
C MET A 1064 -4.86 28.33 10.46
N ALA A 1065 -3.66 28.75 10.89
CA ALA A 1065 -3.42 30.12 11.36
C ALA A 1065 -3.73 31.16 10.26
N GLU A 1066 -3.31 30.87 9.02
CA GLU A 1066 -3.65 31.73 7.87
C GLU A 1066 -5.14 31.65 7.51
N PHE A 1067 -5.75 30.46 7.49
CA PHE A 1067 -7.18 30.29 7.20
C PHE A 1067 -8.05 31.08 8.19
N TYR A 1068 -7.77 31.03 9.49
CA TYR A 1068 -8.51 31.81 10.49
C TYR A 1068 -8.26 33.33 10.40
N THR A 1069 -7.07 33.72 9.96
CA THR A 1069 -6.73 35.11 9.61
C THR A 1069 -7.60 35.60 8.45
N GLN A 1070 -7.72 34.81 7.38
CA GLN A 1070 -8.52 35.13 6.19
C GLN A 1070 -10.02 35.01 6.44
N LEU A 1071 -10.48 34.02 7.22
CA LEU A 1071 -11.90 33.81 7.59
C LEU A 1071 -12.48 35.00 8.39
N SER A 1072 -11.62 35.84 8.97
CA SER A 1072 -12.01 37.05 9.70
C SER A 1072 -12.11 38.29 8.78
N GLN A 1073 -11.63 38.19 7.54
CA GLN A 1073 -11.51 39.28 6.57
C GLN A 1073 -12.41 39.05 5.35
N GLN A 1074 -12.32 37.86 4.75
CA GLN A 1074 -12.95 37.51 3.48
C GLN A 1074 -14.47 37.36 3.59
N PRO A 1075 -15.24 37.65 2.52
CA PRO A 1075 -16.69 37.68 2.59
C PRO A 1075 -17.36 36.29 2.70
N TYR A 1076 -16.64 35.20 2.42
CA TYR A 1076 -17.15 33.82 2.49
C TYR A 1076 -16.04 32.79 2.75
N LYS A 1077 -16.44 31.57 3.12
CA LYS A 1077 -15.54 30.50 3.57
C LYS A 1077 -14.60 29.99 2.48
N ALA A 1078 -15.08 29.80 1.24
CA ALA A 1078 -14.24 29.31 0.15
C ALA A 1078 -13.14 30.32 -0.25
N GLU A 1079 -13.41 31.63 -0.20
CA GLU A 1079 -12.38 32.65 -0.42
C GLU A 1079 -11.35 32.69 0.72
N ALA A 1080 -11.78 32.47 1.97
CA ALA A 1080 -10.85 32.37 3.09
C ALA A 1080 -9.87 31.18 2.93
N LEU A 1081 -10.35 30.03 2.44
CA LEU A 1081 -9.51 28.88 2.10
C LEU A 1081 -8.56 29.22 0.94
N ARG A 1082 -9.09 29.79 -0.15
CA ARG A 1082 -8.29 30.17 -1.32
C ARG A 1082 -7.14 31.10 -0.94
N GLN A 1083 -7.39 32.13 -0.15
CA GLN A 1083 -6.34 33.07 0.28
C GLN A 1083 -5.27 32.39 1.16
N ALA A 1084 -5.65 31.42 2.00
CA ALA A 1084 -4.69 30.63 2.77
C ALA A 1084 -3.84 29.70 1.88
N GLN A 1085 -4.46 29.06 0.88
CA GLN A 1085 -3.74 28.25 -0.11
C GLN A 1085 -2.77 29.11 -0.94
N LEU A 1086 -3.18 30.32 -1.36
CA LEU A 1086 -2.32 31.28 -2.05
C LEU A 1086 -1.16 31.79 -1.19
N ALA A 1087 -1.38 31.98 0.12
CA ALA A 1087 -0.31 32.36 1.04
C ALA A 1087 0.73 31.25 1.21
N MET A 1088 0.31 29.97 1.26
CA MET A 1088 1.20 28.81 1.26
C MET A 1088 1.98 28.72 -0.06
N LEU A 1089 1.29 28.74 -1.21
CA LEU A 1089 1.86 28.75 -2.56
C LEU A 1089 2.92 29.86 -2.75
N ARG A 1090 2.68 31.05 -2.20
CA ARG A 1090 3.58 32.21 -2.31
C ARG A 1090 4.67 32.27 -1.23
N GLY A 1091 4.81 31.23 -0.40
CA GLY A 1091 5.80 31.19 0.67
C GLY A 1091 5.62 32.28 1.74
N GLN A 1092 4.38 32.71 1.99
CA GLN A 1092 4.02 33.69 3.02
C GLN A 1092 3.75 33.04 4.38
N VAL A 1093 3.54 31.72 4.41
CA VAL A 1093 3.48 30.91 5.63
C VAL A 1093 4.77 30.12 5.75
N THR A 1094 5.61 30.48 6.73
CA THR A 1094 6.98 29.95 6.88
C THR A 1094 7.39 29.81 8.34
N VAL A 1095 8.38 28.95 8.62
CA VAL A 1095 9.08 28.92 9.91
C VAL A 1095 10.52 29.40 9.71
N GLN A 1096 10.95 30.37 10.52
CA GLN A 1096 12.34 30.86 10.58
C GLN A 1096 12.75 31.03 12.03
N ASP A 1097 13.96 30.60 12.41
CA ASP A 1097 14.50 30.67 13.77
C ASP A 1097 13.53 30.16 14.88
N GLY A 1098 12.75 29.12 14.58
CA GLY A 1098 11.74 28.56 15.51
C GLY A 1098 10.48 29.42 15.66
N VAL A 1099 10.21 30.36 14.75
CA VAL A 1099 9.01 31.21 14.74
C VAL A 1099 8.17 30.91 13.49
N LEU A 1100 6.93 30.49 13.69
CA LEU A 1100 5.94 30.39 12.62
C LEU A 1100 5.41 31.78 12.28
N THR A 1101 5.50 32.17 11.02
CA THR A 1101 5.03 33.45 10.48
C THR A 1101 3.95 33.19 9.43
N TRP A 1102 2.89 34.00 9.44
CA TRP A 1102 1.82 34.01 8.44
C TRP A 1102 1.48 35.47 8.07
N SER A 1103 0.44 35.71 7.26
CA SER A 1103 0.24 37.03 6.62
C SER A 1103 -0.03 38.20 7.58
N ALA A 1104 -0.51 37.92 8.80
CA ALA A 1104 -0.94 38.94 9.76
C ALA A 1104 -0.09 39.02 11.04
N ASP A 1105 0.58 37.95 11.45
CA ASP A 1105 1.31 37.88 12.71
C ASP A 1105 2.36 36.74 12.70
N ALA A 1106 3.10 36.60 13.80
CA ALA A 1106 4.05 35.51 14.00
C ALA A 1106 4.04 35.00 15.45
N ALA A 1107 4.23 33.70 15.65
CA ALA A 1107 4.24 33.06 16.97
C ALA A 1107 5.46 32.13 17.14
N PRO A 1108 6.17 32.19 18.28
CA PRO A 1108 7.26 31.27 18.56
C PRO A 1108 6.71 29.85 18.75
N LEU A 1109 7.34 28.88 18.09
CA LEU A 1109 7.06 27.48 18.27
C LEU A 1109 7.63 26.99 19.62
N PRO A 1110 6.97 26.03 20.29
CA PRO A 1110 7.59 25.19 21.31
C PRO A 1110 8.89 24.55 20.78
N GLU A 1111 9.87 24.34 21.67
CA GLU A 1111 11.19 23.77 21.34
C GLU A 1111 11.06 22.40 20.63
N GLU A 1112 10.09 21.59 21.06
CA GLU A 1112 9.74 20.29 20.47
C GLU A 1112 9.24 20.40 19.01
N LEU A 1113 8.55 21.48 18.65
CA LEU A 1113 8.08 21.73 17.27
C LEU A 1113 9.15 22.38 16.40
N ALA A 1114 9.98 23.26 16.98
CA ALA A 1114 11.09 23.88 16.26
C ALA A 1114 12.12 22.85 15.77
N ALA A 1115 12.19 21.68 16.42
CA ALA A 1115 13.05 20.57 16.03
C ALA A 1115 12.52 19.69 14.88
N LEU A 1116 11.22 19.78 14.52
CA LEU A 1116 10.61 18.88 13.52
C LEU A 1116 10.95 19.24 12.06
N GLY A 1117 11.58 20.39 11.83
CA GLY A 1117 11.76 20.95 10.49
C GLY A 1117 10.46 21.51 9.91
N PHE A 1118 10.56 22.33 8.86
CA PHE A 1118 9.40 22.89 8.16
C PHE A 1118 9.61 22.72 6.66
N GLY A 1119 8.68 22.01 6.01
CA GLY A 1119 8.78 21.68 4.59
C GLY A 1119 8.59 22.89 3.67
N ASN A 1120 8.81 22.67 2.38
CA ASN A 1120 8.51 23.66 1.35
C ASN A 1120 7.00 23.79 1.15
N THR A 1121 6.36 24.66 1.94
CA THR A 1121 4.91 24.92 1.93
C THR A 1121 4.33 25.37 0.59
N GLN A 1122 5.17 25.71 -0.40
CA GLN A 1122 4.72 26.08 -1.73
C GLN A 1122 4.18 24.88 -2.53
N HIS A 1123 4.63 23.65 -2.24
CA HIS A 1123 4.20 22.45 -2.96
C HIS A 1123 2.72 22.10 -2.70
N PRO A 1124 1.90 21.73 -3.71
CA PRO A 1124 0.46 21.52 -3.53
C PRO A 1124 0.06 20.46 -2.51
N TYR A 1125 0.95 19.50 -2.20
CA TYR A 1125 0.78 18.55 -1.08
C TYR A 1125 0.29 19.20 0.22
N TYR A 1126 0.81 20.39 0.56
CA TYR A 1126 0.57 21.05 1.85
C TYR A 1126 -0.75 21.84 1.90
N TRP A 1127 -1.25 22.30 0.75
CA TRP A 1127 -2.39 23.23 0.71
C TRP A 1127 -3.56 22.75 -0.15
N ALA A 1128 -3.33 21.94 -1.19
CA ALA A 1128 -4.39 21.36 -2.02
C ALA A 1128 -5.05 20.11 -1.40
N ALA A 1129 -4.47 19.60 -0.30
CA ALA A 1129 -5.06 18.53 0.50
C ALA A 1129 -6.43 18.94 1.06
N PHE A 1130 -6.60 20.21 1.43
CA PHE A 1130 -7.80 20.71 2.08
C PHE A 1130 -8.82 21.18 1.06
N THR A 1131 -10.05 20.66 1.17
CA THR A 1131 -11.18 21.15 0.39
C THR A 1131 -12.38 21.47 1.28
N LEU A 1132 -13.19 22.42 0.83
CA LEU A 1132 -14.43 22.80 1.48
C LEU A 1132 -15.60 22.02 0.84
N VAL A 1133 -16.31 21.26 1.67
CA VAL A 1133 -17.46 20.45 1.29
C VAL A 1133 -18.75 21.11 1.81
N GLY A 1134 -19.76 21.28 0.96
CA GLY A 1134 -21.06 21.87 1.31
C GLY A 1134 -21.24 23.31 0.82
N SER A 1135 -21.86 24.19 1.61
CA SER A 1135 -22.08 25.60 1.24
C SER A 1135 -20.78 26.41 1.30
N PRO A 1136 -20.28 26.93 0.16
CA PRO A 1136 -19.04 27.70 0.11
C PRO A 1136 -19.19 29.11 0.70
N TRP A 1137 -20.43 29.62 0.74
CA TRP A 1137 -20.82 30.94 1.24
C TRP A 1137 -20.98 30.93 2.75
#